data_AF-A0A3E2NW35-F1
#
_entry.id   AF-A0A3E2NW35-F1
#
_cell.length_a   1.000
_cell.length_b   1.000
_cell.length_c   1.000
_cell.angle_alpha   90.00
_cell.angle_beta   90.00
_cell.angle_gamma   90.00
#
_symmetry.space_group_name_H-M   'P 1'
#
loop_
_entity.id
_entity.type
_entity.pdbx_description
1 polymer ?
#
loop_
_entity_poly.entity_id
_entity_poly.type
_entity_poly.pdbx_seq_one_letter_code
_entity_poly.pdbx_strand_id
1 'polypeptide(L)'
;MKIATYNINGIHGRLDVLLRWLKKAQPDIVCLQELKSEYNKFPEKAVNDAGYQAIWLGQKSWNGVAILSKTDIKELRDDLPGADEEFTHSRYIEGFTGDIVVGCIYLPNGNPWPGPKFDYKLRWFNRLADHAKDLVDRDLPVLLIGDYNVMPTELDTYKPEKYRDNALFRPESRKAFKDLLDQGWTDAIRTLYPDEPIYTFWDYLRDAYGRNAGVRLDHFLLNKQIAGRLIAGNVDKEVRGWKGASDHAPVWIELTDENEAPKQGKIKKTKVKAAGPEKEEISTEPKGLAELLNELPKVPVLAAIKPMKATLVDEPFDQPGWIYEIKWDGYRALATLNEGQATLTSRNNLVFGQFQPINDLLESWDMNVVLDGEIVALNEQGTADFGALQNWRNKKNALLAFYVFDILWYNGRDLTGLPLRSRREILDAVLPKNSELIRPSQVFEVGGIEFFEAAKKMGLEGIIAKRADSLYTSDARSREWLKVKAKRRQEVIIAGFTKNEGTGKYFSALAIGVHDQRGVLRYIGKVGTGFNDGRQKEMIKLFEPLITKESPFDIEPDVDEPSQFRPRRLGAKATWLKPLLVCEVEFAEITSDGKVRQASFKGMRTDKDPKDVVMEIETDTQEIIGDINSPDDPLPIVPTQKAARKSRKGSVLQSSKKPAERLITSTKETEEVKVDGHLLKLTHLNKLYWPEDKVTKRDMFNYYHQVAPFMVPYLKDRPMSLNRFPGGIHGESFYQKNVRDKAPEWAETMPHTNGEGVDKDYLLGNNEATLLWMASLGCIEINPWFSRITSPDNPDYCIIDLDPDKQHFDQVVQAAQEVKKVLDAIDVPSYPKTSGSTGMHIYIPLGAQYTYDQSQLFANIIVKLVEKQIPDFTTLERMISNRKGKMYLDFLQNRPGATIAGVYSLRPKPGATVSMPVTWEEVKPGLTMRDFTIHNAIDRIRETGDLFTGVLGEGIDLAKTLKKAQSIFN
;
A
#
# COMPACT_ATOMS: atom_id res chain seq x y z
N MET A 1 -21.11 -24.59 -3.56
CA MET A 1 -21.73 -23.30 -3.12
C MET A 1 -23.27 -23.29 -3.25
N LYS A 2 -24.00 -22.74 -2.27
CA LYS A 2 -25.47 -22.55 -2.28
C LYS A 2 -25.86 -21.06 -2.37
N ILE A 3 -26.67 -20.67 -3.34
CA ILE A 3 -27.06 -19.27 -3.58
C ILE A 3 -28.58 -19.17 -3.53
N ALA A 4 -29.12 -18.12 -2.91
CA ALA A 4 -30.54 -17.94 -2.72
C ALA A 4 -31.05 -16.53 -3.05
N THR A 5 -32.35 -16.42 -3.31
CA THR A 5 -33.09 -15.16 -3.35
C THR A 5 -34.33 -15.25 -2.48
N TYR A 6 -34.69 -14.15 -1.83
CA TYR A 6 -35.87 -14.06 -0.99
C TYR A 6 -36.43 -12.64 -0.95
N ASN A 7 -37.53 -12.39 -1.65
CA ASN A 7 -38.32 -11.17 -1.45
C ASN A 7 -38.94 -11.22 -0.04
N ILE A 8 -38.42 -10.37 0.86
CA ILE A 8 -38.74 -10.42 2.28
C ILE A 8 -40.00 -9.63 2.63
N ASN A 9 -40.49 -8.78 1.73
CA ASN A 9 -41.68 -7.95 1.92
C ASN A 9 -41.62 -7.17 3.24
N GLY A 10 -40.51 -6.48 3.51
CA GLY A 10 -40.29 -5.69 4.72
C GLY A 10 -39.42 -6.39 5.75
N ILE A 11 -38.13 -6.05 5.78
CA ILE A 11 -37.10 -6.77 6.57
C ILE A 11 -37.37 -6.74 8.07
N HIS A 12 -37.82 -5.62 8.63
CA HIS A 12 -38.05 -5.52 10.08
C HIS A 12 -39.16 -6.43 10.60
N GLY A 13 -40.26 -6.55 9.84
CA GLY A 13 -41.38 -7.40 10.23
C GLY A 13 -41.10 -8.89 10.08
N ARG A 14 -40.07 -9.25 9.30
CA ARG A 14 -39.71 -10.64 8.96
C ARG A 14 -38.30 -11.03 9.41
N LEU A 15 -37.62 -10.21 10.22
CA LEU A 15 -36.24 -10.46 10.61
C LEU A 15 -36.08 -11.82 11.30
N ASP A 16 -36.97 -12.17 12.23
CA ASP A 16 -36.92 -13.46 12.93
C ASP A 16 -37.12 -14.65 11.97
N VAL A 17 -37.98 -14.50 10.96
CA VAL A 17 -38.21 -15.50 9.92
C VAL A 17 -36.95 -15.66 9.06
N LEU A 18 -36.33 -14.55 8.65
CA LEU A 18 -35.08 -14.54 7.90
C LEU A 18 -33.96 -15.22 8.69
N LEU A 19 -33.70 -14.81 9.94
CA LEU A 19 -32.63 -15.37 10.76
C LEU A 19 -32.84 -16.86 11.05
N ARG A 20 -34.10 -17.27 11.29
CA ARG A 20 -34.46 -18.69 11.45
C ARG A 20 -34.15 -19.48 10.18
N TRP A 21 -34.49 -18.93 9.01
CA TRP A 21 -34.23 -19.58 7.73
C TRP A 21 -32.72 -19.63 7.41
N LEU A 22 -31.98 -18.51 7.55
CA LEU A 22 -30.53 -18.47 7.37
C LEU A 22 -29.82 -19.51 8.23
N LYS A 23 -30.25 -19.67 9.49
CA LYS A 23 -29.71 -20.68 10.40
C LYS A 23 -29.94 -22.12 9.90
N LYS A 24 -31.11 -22.39 9.29
CA LYS A 24 -31.51 -23.72 8.82
C LYS A 24 -30.90 -24.05 7.45
N ALA A 25 -31.03 -23.14 6.49
CA ALA A 25 -30.70 -23.36 5.08
C ALA A 25 -29.24 -23.08 4.76
N GLN A 26 -28.57 -22.24 5.57
CA GLN A 26 -27.14 -21.93 5.47
C GLN A 26 -26.65 -21.59 4.05
N PRO A 27 -27.37 -20.78 3.24
CA PRO A 27 -26.87 -20.35 1.93
C PRO A 27 -25.55 -19.60 2.06
N ASP A 28 -24.71 -19.64 1.04
CA ASP A 28 -23.46 -18.87 0.99
C ASP A 28 -23.72 -17.42 0.58
N ILE A 29 -24.69 -17.21 -0.33
CA ILE A 29 -25.11 -15.90 -0.84
C ILE A 29 -26.65 -15.80 -0.83
N VAL A 30 -27.20 -14.66 -0.43
CA VAL A 30 -28.65 -14.39 -0.43
C VAL A 30 -28.96 -13.01 -0.99
N CYS A 31 -29.78 -12.94 -2.03
CA CYS A 31 -30.36 -11.69 -2.51
C CYS A 31 -31.72 -11.44 -1.85
N LEU A 32 -31.87 -10.29 -1.16
CA LEU A 32 -33.12 -9.87 -0.56
C LEU A 32 -33.76 -8.75 -1.38
N GLN A 33 -35.07 -8.82 -1.56
CA GLN A 33 -35.86 -7.78 -2.25
C GLN A 33 -36.96 -7.24 -1.34
N GLU A 34 -37.45 -6.06 -1.70
CA GLU A 34 -38.56 -5.38 -1.02
C GLU A 34 -38.27 -5.16 0.47
N LEU A 35 -37.10 -4.56 0.77
CA LEU A 35 -36.65 -4.35 2.15
C LEU A 35 -37.61 -3.48 2.97
N LYS A 36 -38.28 -2.50 2.36
CA LYS A 36 -39.13 -1.49 3.02
C LYS A 36 -38.46 -0.84 4.23
N SER A 37 -37.17 -0.60 4.11
CA SER A 37 -36.33 -0.04 5.16
C SER A 37 -35.43 1.02 4.54
N GLU A 38 -35.29 2.16 5.21
CA GLU A 38 -34.32 3.19 4.82
C GLU A 38 -32.90 2.66 4.97
N TYR A 39 -31.96 3.20 4.20
CA TYR A 39 -30.57 2.72 4.20
C TYR A 39 -29.97 2.60 5.62
N ASN A 40 -30.17 3.60 6.48
CA ASN A 40 -29.65 3.62 7.85
C ASN A 40 -30.43 2.77 8.88
N LYS A 41 -31.51 2.11 8.46
CA LYS A 41 -32.34 1.26 9.33
C LYS A 41 -32.17 -0.21 9.05
N PHE A 42 -31.36 -0.61 8.07
CA PHE A 42 -31.10 -2.01 7.81
C PHE A 42 -30.55 -2.72 9.07
N PRO A 43 -31.05 -3.91 9.45
CA PRO A 43 -30.65 -4.63 10.67
C PRO A 43 -29.30 -5.34 10.49
N GLU A 44 -28.27 -4.60 10.07
CA GLU A 44 -26.94 -5.10 9.73
C GLU A 44 -26.35 -5.97 10.84
N LYS A 45 -26.41 -5.49 12.09
CA LYS A 45 -25.88 -6.24 13.24
C LYS A 45 -26.48 -7.65 13.35
N ALA A 46 -27.80 -7.80 13.18
CA ALA A 46 -28.45 -9.10 13.30
C ALA A 46 -28.06 -10.05 12.16
N VAL A 47 -27.79 -9.49 10.98
CA VAL A 47 -27.31 -10.24 9.81
C VAL A 47 -25.84 -10.67 10.02
N ASN A 48 -25.00 -9.77 10.51
CA ASN A 48 -23.61 -10.05 10.88
C ASN A 48 -23.52 -11.12 11.99
N ASP A 49 -24.35 -11.01 13.03
CA ASP A 49 -24.44 -11.99 14.11
C ASP A 49 -24.90 -13.38 13.60
N ALA A 50 -25.58 -13.43 12.45
CA ALA A 50 -25.96 -14.68 11.78
C ALA A 50 -24.85 -15.25 10.86
N GLY A 51 -23.70 -14.58 10.77
CA GLY A 51 -22.54 -15.02 9.98
C GLY A 51 -22.52 -14.52 8.54
N TYR A 52 -23.24 -13.44 8.22
CA TYR A 52 -23.29 -12.86 6.88
C TYR A 52 -22.86 -11.39 6.90
N GLN A 53 -22.07 -10.98 5.92
CA GLN A 53 -21.86 -9.59 5.55
C GLN A 53 -23.00 -9.15 4.60
N ALA A 54 -23.28 -7.85 4.54
CA ALA A 54 -24.35 -7.31 3.72
C ALA A 54 -23.95 -6.04 2.97
N ILE A 55 -24.38 -5.92 1.72
CA ILE A 55 -24.53 -4.64 1.01
C ILE A 55 -26.00 -4.42 0.69
N TRP A 56 -26.50 -3.19 0.78
CA TRP A 56 -27.92 -2.93 0.59
C TRP A 56 -28.21 -1.52 0.12
N LEU A 57 -29.35 -1.36 -0.54
CA LEU A 57 -29.96 -0.08 -0.83
C LEU A 57 -31.34 -0.05 -0.21
N GLY A 58 -31.49 0.79 0.81
CA GLY A 58 -32.73 0.91 1.54
C GLY A 58 -33.62 2.04 1.01
N GLN A 59 -34.91 1.77 0.85
CA GLN A 59 -35.94 2.77 0.63
C GLN A 59 -37.19 2.45 1.48
N LYS A 60 -37.75 3.48 2.12
CA LYS A 60 -38.81 3.34 3.14
C LYS A 60 -40.08 2.60 2.68
N SER A 61 -40.41 2.70 1.40
CA SER A 61 -41.70 2.24 0.86
C SER A 61 -41.60 0.84 0.26
N TRP A 62 -41.99 0.66 -1.00
CA TRP A 62 -42.09 -0.65 -1.65
C TRP A 62 -40.78 -1.16 -2.24
N ASN A 63 -39.65 -0.50 -1.99
CA ASN A 63 -38.40 -0.77 -2.69
C ASN A 63 -37.31 -1.19 -1.70
N GLY A 64 -36.13 -1.46 -2.25
CA GLY A 64 -34.93 -1.79 -1.53
C GLY A 64 -34.48 -3.22 -1.81
N VAL A 65 -33.17 -3.39 -1.92
CA VAL A 65 -32.49 -4.63 -2.28
C VAL A 65 -31.26 -4.81 -1.40
N ALA A 66 -30.90 -6.05 -1.07
CA ALA A 66 -29.66 -6.37 -0.38
C ALA A 66 -29.03 -7.66 -0.92
N ILE A 67 -27.73 -7.79 -0.74
CA ILE A 67 -26.98 -9.04 -0.94
C ILE A 67 -26.30 -9.38 0.36
N LEU A 68 -26.59 -10.57 0.88
CA LEU A 68 -25.94 -11.16 2.03
C LEU A 68 -24.91 -12.19 1.57
N SER A 69 -23.73 -12.24 2.17
CA SER A 69 -22.71 -13.24 1.86
C SER A 69 -21.97 -13.72 3.10
N LYS A 70 -21.63 -15.01 3.15
CA LYS A 70 -20.73 -15.56 4.17
C LYS A 70 -19.25 -15.22 3.95
N THR A 71 -18.91 -14.76 2.76
CA THR A 71 -17.56 -14.30 2.40
C THR A 71 -17.57 -12.79 2.22
N ASP A 72 -16.39 -12.18 2.08
CA ASP A 72 -16.29 -10.75 1.80
C ASP A 72 -17.12 -10.39 0.55
N ILE A 73 -17.89 -9.32 0.68
CA ILE A 73 -18.75 -8.80 -0.39
C ILE A 73 -18.44 -7.35 -0.65
N LYS A 74 -18.24 -7.03 -1.93
CA LYS A 74 -17.96 -5.67 -2.38
C LYS A 74 -19.03 -5.20 -3.36
N GLU A 75 -19.64 -4.06 -3.07
CA GLU A 75 -20.56 -3.41 -4.00
C GLU A 75 -19.83 -2.98 -5.29
N LEU A 76 -20.42 -3.32 -6.43
CA LEU A 76 -19.95 -2.89 -7.75
C LEU A 76 -20.77 -1.72 -8.30
N ARG A 77 -22.07 -1.67 -7.97
CA ARG A 77 -23.01 -0.62 -8.37
C ARG A 77 -24.30 -0.68 -7.58
N ASP A 78 -24.96 0.45 -7.51
CA ASP A 78 -26.22 0.68 -6.79
C ASP A 78 -27.42 1.04 -7.70
N ASP A 79 -27.24 1.08 -9.01
CA ASP A 79 -28.32 1.17 -10.00
C ASP A 79 -27.91 0.59 -11.38
N LEU A 80 -28.90 0.44 -12.26
CA LEU A 80 -28.68 0.13 -13.67
C LEU A 80 -28.11 1.34 -14.43
N PRO A 81 -27.30 1.15 -15.50
CA PRO A 81 -26.88 2.24 -16.38
C PRO A 81 -28.07 2.97 -17.03
N GLY A 82 -27.83 4.23 -17.42
CA GLY A 82 -28.83 5.14 -18.01
C GLY A 82 -29.74 5.77 -16.95
N ALA A 83 -29.89 7.09 -16.92
CA ALA A 83 -30.79 7.75 -15.97
C ALA A 83 -32.25 7.66 -16.46
N ASP A 84 -33.18 7.34 -15.56
CA ASP A 84 -34.62 7.55 -15.75
C ASP A 84 -35.03 8.67 -14.79
N GLU A 85 -35.09 9.90 -15.29
CA GLU A 85 -35.35 11.12 -14.49
C GLU A 85 -36.71 11.10 -13.78
N GLU A 86 -37.64 10.23 -14.22
CA GLU A 86 -38.97 10.14 -13.64
C GLU A 86 -39.02 9.27 -12.37
N PHE A 87 -38.05 8.36 -12.16
CA PHE A 87 -38.13 7.37 -11.07
C PHE A 87 -36.77 6.99 -10.46
N THR A 88 -36.53 7.45 -9.24
CA THR A 88 -35.36 7.07 -8.42
C THR A 88 -35.73 6.00 -7.39
N HIS A 89 -35.70 4.72 -7.79
CA HIS A 89 -36.07 3.60 -6.92
C HIS A 89 -34.92 2.62 -6.70
N SER A 90 -34.66 2.26 -5.44
CA SER A 90 -33.65 1.26 -5.05
C SER A 90 -34.11 -0.14 -5.44
N ARG A 91 -33.77 -0.57 -6.66
CA ARG A 91 -34.30 -1.79 -7.29
C ARG A 91 -33.22 -2.71 -7.86
N TYR A 92 -31.98 -2.28 -7.88
CA TYR A 92 -30.85 -3.04 -8.35
C TYR A 92 -29.65 -2.77 -7.47
N ILE A 93 -28.91 -3.81 -7.11
CA ILE A 93 -27.58 -3.69 -6.50
C ILE A 93 -26.74 -4.84 -7.02
N GLU A 94 -25.48 -4.58 -7.32
CA GLU A 94 -24.54 -5.60 -7.81
C GLU A 94 -23.38 -5.73 -6.82
N GLY A 95 -23.04 -6.96 -6.48
CA GLY A 95 -21.93 -7.27 -5.60
C GLY A 95 -20.97 -8.28 -6.23
N PHE A 96 -19.70 -8.21 -5.84
CA PHE A 96 -18.71 -9.25 -6.09
C PHE A 96 -18.46 -10.01 -4.79
N THR A 97 -18.69 -11.31 -4.79
CA THR A 97 -18.51 -12.17 -3.61
C THR A 97 -18.36 -13.63 -4.04
N GLY A 98 -17.53 -14.41 -3.34
CA GLY A 98 -17.26 -15.81 -3.70
C GLY A 98 -16.79 -16.01 -5.15
N ASP A 99 -15.95 -15.10 -5.67
CA ASP A 99 -15.46 -15.06 -7.06
C ASP A 99 -16.56 -14.97 -8.15
N ILE A 100 -17.72 -14.44 -7.76
CA ILE A 100 -18.91 -14.34 -8.60
C ILE A 100 -19.46 -12.91 -8.56
N VAL A 101 -19.91 -12.40 -9.71
CA VAL A 101 -20.72 -11.18 -9.77
C VAL A 101 -22.18 -11.55 -9.57
N VAL A 102 -22.84 -10.90 -8.60
CA VAL A 102 -24.24 -11.14 -8.25
C VAL A 102 -25.01 -9.83 -8.38
N GLY A 103 -25.92 -9.76 -9.35
CA GLY A 103 -26.90 -8.68 -9.49
C GLY A 103 -28.20 -9.04 -8.79
N CYS A 104 -28.54 -8.34 -7.71
CA CYS A 104 -29.80 -8.48 -6.99
C CYS A 104 -30.87 -7.57 -7.60
N ILE A 105 -31.95 -8.17 -8.07
CA ILE A 105 -32.99 -7.50 -8.86
C ILE A 105 -34.32 -7.44 -8.11
N TYR A 106 -34.92 -6.26 -8.06
CA TYR A 106 -36.31 -6.03 -7.70
C TYR A 106 -37.03 -5.21 -8.77
N LEU A 107 -37.44 -5.91 -9.82
CA LEU A 107 -37.98 -5.30 -11.02
C LEU A 107 -39.35 -4.64 -10.74
N PRO A 108 -39.67 -3.47 -11.34
CA PRO A 108 -40.97 -2.84 -11.16
C PRO A 108 -42.17 -3.76 -11.46
N ASN A 109 -43.14 -3.80 -10.54
CA ASN A 109 -44.37 -4.57 -10.72
C ASN A 109 -45.15 -4.16 -12.00
N GLY A 110 -45.30 -2.85 -12.20
CA GLY A 110 -45.90 -2.25 -13.40
C GLY A 110 -47.42 -2.17 -13.43
N ASN A 111 -48.14 -2.67 -12.42
CA ASN A 111 -49.60 -2.52 -12.37
C ASN A 111 -50.05 -1.11 -11.90
N PRO A 112 -51.22 -0.63 -12.37
CA PRO A 112 -52.11 -1.24 -13.37
C PRO A 112 -51.57 -1.09 -14.80
N TRP A 113 -52.02 -1.98 -15.70
CA TRP A 113 -51.78 -1.90 -17.14
C TRP A 113 -53.07 -1.54 -17.90
N PRO A 114 -53.01 -0.68 -18.94
CA PRO A 114 -51.88 0.16 -19.32
C PRO A 114 -51.70 1.33 -18.33
N GLY A 115 -50.53 1.98 -18.36
CA GLY A 115 -50.31 3.19 -17.57
C GLY A 115 -48.84 3.48 -17.31
N PRO A 116 -48.54 4.64 -16.71
CA PRO A 116 -47.17 5.14 -16.54
C PRO A 116 -46.27 4.19 -15.73
N LYS A 117 -46.86 3.39 -14.82
CA LYS A 117 -46.11 2.38 -14.06
C LYS A 117 -45.65 1.22 -14.94
N PHE A 118 -46.43 0.85 -15.94
CA PHE A 118 -46.06 -0.19 -16.90
C PHE A 118 -45.02 0.33 -17.88
N ASP A 119 -45.15 1.58 -18.33
CA ASP A 119 -44.14 2.22 -19.18
C ASP A 119 -42.79 2.28 -18.46
N TYR A 120 -42.79 2.70 -17.19
CA TYR A 120 -41.61 2.65 -16.33
C TYR A 120 -41.04 1.23 -16.18
N LYS A 121 -41.90 0.22 -16.00
CA LYS A 121 -41.46 -1.18 -15.95
C LYS A 121 -40.69 -1.56 -17.20
N LEU A 122 -41.21 -1.26 -18.39
CA LEU A 122 -40.56 -1.61 -19.65
C LEU A 122 -39.24 -0.84 -19.84
N ARG A 123 -39.20 0.46 -19.52
CA ARG A 123 -37.94 1.24 -19.57
C ARG A 123 -36.89 0.67 -18.63
N TRP A 124 -37.28 0.35 -17.40
CA TRP A 124 -36.38 -0.26 -16.42
C TRP A 124 -35.91 -1.65 -16.89
N PHE A 125 -36.81 -2.45 -17.48
CA PHE A 125 -36.47 -3.76 -18.04
C PHE A 125 -35.47 -3.65 -19.19
N ASN A 126 -35.62 -2.66 -20.07
CA ASN A 126 -34.68 -2.41 -21.17
C ASN A 126 -33.30 -2.00 -20.64
N ARG A 127 -33.25 -1.12 -19.64
CA ARG A 127 -31.99 -0.79 -18.95
C ARG A 127 -31.31 -2.03 -18.36
N LEU A 128 -32.10 -2.94 -17.77
CA LEU A 128 -31.59 -4.22 -17.28
C LEU A 128 -31.07 -5.07 -18.43
N ALA A 129 -31.81 -5.18 -19.54
CA ALA A 129 -31.40 -5.97 -20.68
C ALA A 129 -30.13 -5.44 -21.36
N ASP A 130 -29.97 -4.12 -21.46
CA ASP A 130 -28.76 -3.49 -21.97
C ASP A 130 -27.56 -3.78 -21.08
N HIS A 131 -27.72 -3.62 -19.75
CA HIS A 131 -26.66 -3.96 -18.79
C HIS A 131 -26.33 -5.45 -18.77
N ALA A 132 -27.35 -6.30 -18.85
CA ALA A 132 -27.18 -7.76 -18.85
C ALA A 132 -26.44 -8.24 -20.10
N LYS A 133 -26.54 -7.54 -21.23
CA LYS A 133 -25.81 -7.85 -22.45
C LYS A 133 -24.30 -7.69 -22.26
N ASP A 134 -23.88 -6.70 -21.49
CA ASP A 134 -22.46 -6.50 -21.16
C ASP A 134 -21.94 -7.52 -20.14
N LEU A 135 -22.83 -8.21 -19.43
CA LEU A 135 -22.50 -9.19 -18.39
C LEU A 135 -22.50 -10.64 -18.91
N VAL A 136 -23.40 -10.98 -19.85
CA VAL A 136 -23.61 -12.36 -20.31
C VAL A 136 -22.37 -12.99 -20.93
N ASP A 137 -21.58 -12.19 -21.65
CA ASP A 137 -20.41 -12.67 -22.39
C ASP A 137 -19.08 -12.55 -21.65
N ARG A 138 -19.09 -12.00 -20.42
CA ARG A 138 -17.88 -11.87 -19.61
C ARG A 138 -17.29 -13.23 -19.28
N ASP A 139 -15.96 -13.25 -19.17
CA ASP A 139 -15.20 -14.43 -18.73
C ASP A 139 -15.19 -14.61 -17.21
N LEU A 140 -16.08 -13.93 -16.50
CA LEU A 140 -16.30 -14.08 -15.06
C LEU A 140 -17.66 -14.76 -14.82
N PRO A 141 -17.82 -15.58 -13.77
CA PRO A 141 -19.12 -16.07 -13.33
C PRO A 141 -20.06 -14.92 -12.95
N VAL A 142 -21.25 -14.87 -13.56
CA VAL A 142 -22.26 -13.84 -13.26
C VAL A 142 -23.62 -14.49 -13.02
N LEU A 143 -24.32 -14.04 -11.97
CA LEU A 143 -25.74 -14.30 -11.78
C LEU A 143 -26.55 -13.01 -11.67
N LEU A 144 -27.70 -12.97 -12.34
CA LEU A 144 -28.72 -11.97 -12.15
C LEU A 144 -29.92 -12.63 -11.46
N ILE A 145 -30.07 -12.38 -10.15
CA ILE A 145 -31.00 -13.11 -9.28
C ILE A 145 -31.92 -12.15 -8.55
N GLY A 146 -33.18 -12.54 -8.38
CA GLY A 146 -34.14 -11.70 -7.67
C GLY A 146 -35.57 -11.88 -8.14
N ASP A 147 -36.41 -10.96 -7.71
CA ASP A 147 -37.82 -10.86 -8.10
C ASP A 147 -37.92 -10.00 -9.37
N TYR A 148 -38.14 -10.67 -10.50
CA TYR A 148 -38.28 -10.02 -11.79
C TYR A 148 -39.70 -9.49 -12.02
N ASN A 149 -40.68 -9.76 -11.14
CA ASN A 149 -42.07 -9.40 -11.39
C ASN A 149 -42.52 -9.77 -12.82
N VAL A 150 -42.09 -10.93 -13.33
CA VAL A 150 -42.47 -11.45 -14.65
C VAL A 150 -42.78 -12.93 -14.51
N MET A 151 -43.87 -13.35 -15.15
CA MET A 151 -44.26 -14.74 -15.37
C MET A 151 -43.98 -15.08 -16.86
N PRO A 152 -42.82 -15.68 -17.19
CA PRO A 152 -42.40 -15.87 -18.59
C PRO A 152 -43.34 -16.75 -19.42
N THR A 153 -43.92 -17.78 -18.81
CA THR A 153 -44.73 -18.82 -19.44
C THR A 153 -46.02 -19.08 -18.68
N GLU A 154 -46.92 -19.86 -19.28
CA GLU A 154 -48.16 -20.30 -18.61
C GLU A 154 -47.88 -21.23 -17.42
N LEU A 155 -46.72 -21.92 -17.38
CA LEU A 155 -46.31 -22.75 -16.24
C LEU A 155 -45.93 -21.92 -15.01
N ASP A 156 -45.69 -20.63 -15.18
CA ASP A 156 -45.26 -19.73 -14.11
C ASP A 156 -46.45 -19.14 -13.33
N THR A 157 -47.68 -19.61 -13.60
CA THR A 157 -48.88 -19.21 -12.86
C THR A 157 -49.92 -20.33 -12.82
N TYR A 158 -50.55 -20.49 -11.67
CA TYR A 158 -51.60 -21.49 -11.48
C TYR A 158 -52.83 -21.30 -12.39
N LYS A 159 -53.13 -20.05 -12.80
CA LYS A 159 -54.29 -19.70 -13.65
C LYS A 159 -53.94 -18.59 -14.65
N PRO A 160 -53.28 -18.92 -15.77
CA PRO A 160 -52.83 -17.93 -16.77
C PRO A 160 -53.93 -17.00 -17.25
N GLU A 161 -55.15 -17.50 -17.40
CA GLU A 161 -56.31 -16.75 -17.86
C GLU A 161 -56.66 -15.56 -16.97
N LYS A 162 -56.33 -15.61 -15.68
CA LYS A 162 -56.59 -14.52 -14.72
C LYS A 162 -55.57 -13.39 -14.76
N TYR A 163 -54.38 -13.65 -15.31
CA TYR A 163 -53.28 -12.69 -15.31
C TYR A 163 -53.11 -12.00 -16.65
N ARG A 164 -53.95 -12.28 -17.66
CA ARG A 164 -53.83 -11.70 -19.01
C ARG A 164 -53.70 -10.18 -19.03
N ASP A 165 -54.41 -9.48 -18.13
CA ASP A 165 -54.36 -8.01 -18.03
C ASP A 165 -53.44 -7.50 -16.91
N ASN A 166 -52.69 -8.41 -16.27
CA ASN A 166 -51.73 -8.07 -15.24
C ASN A 166 -50.36 -7.77 -15.88
N ALA A 167 -49.75 -6.66 -15.47
CA ALA A 167 -48.41 -6.21 -15.92
C ALA A 167 -47.33 -7.30 -15.83
N LEU A 168 -47.45 -8.29 -14.95
CA LEU A 168 -46.46 -9.35 -14.74
C LEU A 168 -46.55 -10.43 -15.83
N PHE A 169 -47.67 -10.55 -16.53
CA PHE A 169 -47.94 -11.59 -17.54
C PHE A 169 -48.21 -11.02 -18.95
N ARG A 170 -48.14 -9.69 -19.09
CA ARG A 170 -48.33 -9.02 -20.38
C ARG A 170 -47.34 -9.53 -21.44
N PRO A 171 -47.78 -9.69 -22.70
CA PRO A 171 -46.90 -10.13 -23.79
C PRO A 171 -45.59 -9.33 -23.88
N GLU A 172 -45.64 -8.03 -23.60
CA GLU A 172 -44.49 -7.13 -23.63
C GLU A 172 -43.47 -7.47 -22.54
N SER A 173 -43.91 -7.73 -21.29
CA SER A 173 -43.01 -8.16 -20.20
C SER A 173 -42.44 -9.55 -20.45
N ARG A 174 -43.25 -10.47 -21.00
CA ARG A 174 -42.80 -11.83 -21.37
C ARG A 174 -41.79 -11.80 -22.50
N LYS A 175 -42.04 -10.95 -23.51
CA LYS A 175 -41.10 -10.74 -24.61
C LYS A 175 -39.79 -10.16 -24.10
N ALA A 176 -39.83 -9.14 -23.24
CA ALA A 176 -38.61 -8.54 -22.70
C ALA A 176 -37.77 -9.56 -21.92
N PHE A 177 -38.40 -10.41 -21.10
CA PHE A 177 -37.69 -11.50 -20.41
C PHE A 177 -37.15 -12.56 -21.38
N LYS A 178 -37.90 -12.89 -22.44
CA LYS A 178 -37.40 -13.79 -23.49
C LYS A 178 -36.20 -13.17 -24.21
N ASP A 179 -36.26 -11.90 -24.58
CA ASP A 179 -35.17 -11.19 -25.25
C ASP A 179 -33.92 -11.17 -24.36
N LEU A 180 -34.09 -11.04 -23.04
CA LEU A 180 -33.02 -11.18 -22.07
C LEU A 180 -32.41 -12.59 -22.09
N LEU A 181 -33.21 -13.66 -22.07
CA LEU A 181 -32.70 -15.03 -22.19
C LEU A 181 -31.99 -15.29 -23.54
N ASP A 182 -32.51 -14.73 -24.63
CA ASP A 182 -31.94 -14.87 -25.97
C ASP A 182 -30.52 -14.27 -26.08
N GLN A 183 -30.08 -13.45 -25.11
CA GLN A 183 -28.69 -12.99 -25.01
C GLN A 183 -27.71 -14.10 -24.61
N GLY A 184 -28.19 -15.24 -24.11
CA GLY A 184 -27.36 -16.37 -23.65
C GLY A 184 -27.46 -16.68 -22.16
N TRP A 185 -28.39 -16.06 -21.44
CA TRP A 185 -28.64 -16.36 -20.02
C TRP A 185 -29.40 -17.67 -19.86
N THR A 186 -29.01 -18.45 -18.84
CA THR A 186 -29.67 -19.69 -18.45
C THR A 186 -30.56 -19.44 -17.23
N ASP A 187 -31.88 -19.60 -17.36
CA ASP A 187 -32.82 -19.63 -16.22
C ASP A 187 -32.66 -20.94 -15.45
N ALA A 188 -31.98 -20.90 -14.30
CA ALA A 188 -31.58 -22.09 -13.55
C ALA A 188 -32.79 -22.94 -13.10
N ILE A 189 -33.84 -22.30 -12.58
CA ILE A 189 -35.02 -23.01 -12.08
C ILE A 189 -35.77 -23.67 -13.23
N ARG A 190 -35.98 -22.95 -14.34
CA ARG A 190 -36.64 -23.54 -15.52
C ARG A 190 -35.77 -24.60 -16.20
N THR A 191 -34.44 -24.51 -16.10
CA THR A 191 -33.52 -25.54 -16.59
C THR A 191 -33.62 -26.83 -15.78
N LEU A 192 -33.74 -26.73 -14.46
CA LEU A 192 -33.92 -27.88 -13.57
C LEU A 192 -35.33 -28.49 -13.66
N TYR A 193 -36.33 -27.64 -13.89
CA TYR A 193 -37.75 -28.00 -13.90
C TYR A 193 -38.44 -27.52 -15.19
N PRO A 194 -38.10 -28.11 -16.36
CA PRO A 194 -38.57 -27.61 -17.66
C PRO A 194 -40.10 -27.62 -17.78
N ASP A 195 -40.73 -28.71 -17.34
CA ASP A 195 -42.17 -28.95 -17.54
C ASP A 195 -42.99 -28.87 -16.26
N GLU A 196 -42.36 -28.57 -15.12
CA GLU A 196 -43.04 -28.54 -13.83
C GLU A 196 -43.51 -27.11 -13.46
N PRO A 197 -44.70 -26.98 -12.85
CA PRO A 197 -45.14 -25.74 -12.25
C PRO A 197 -44.43 -25.51 -10.90
N ILE A 198 -43.45 -24.62 -10.91
CA ILE A 198 -42.75 -24.14 -9.72
C ILE A 198 -43.25 -22.73 -9.43
N TYR A 199 -43.71 -22.47 -8.20
CA TYR A 199 -44.14 -21.14 -7.77
C TYR A 199 -43.27 -20.65 -6.63
N THR A 200 -43.13 -19.32 -6.52
CA THR A 200 -42.28 -18.66 -5.53
C THR A 200 -43.08 -17.65 -4.70
N PHE A 201 -44.28 -17.27 -5.16
CA PHE A 201 -45.21 -16.35 -4.49
C PHE A 201 -46.61 -16.95 -4.33
N TRP A 202 -47.24 -16.71 -3.17
CA TRP A 202 -48.64 -17.02 -2.87
C TRP A 202 -49.31 -15.91 -2.09
N ASP A 203 -50.37 -15.36 -2.68
CA ASP A 203 -51.24 -14.34 -2.07
C ASP A 203 -51.80 -14.81 -0.71
N TYR A 204 -51.98 -13.87 0.23
CA TYR A 204 -52.56 -14.16 1.54
C TYR A 204 -54.06 -14.55 1.48
N LEU A 205 -54.73 -14.26 0.37
CA LEU A 205 -56.15 -14.46 0.19
C LEU A 205 -56.50 -15.86 -0.32
N ARG A 206 -57.69 -16.33 0.07
CA ARG A 206 -58.34 -17.55 -0.46
C ARG A 206 -57.46 -18.80 -0.33
N ASP A 207 -56.65 -18.87 0.72
CA ASP A 207 -55.73 -19.98 0.98
C ASP A 207 -54.90 -20.37 -0.26
N ALA A 208 -54.30 -19.37 -0.92
CA ALA A 208 -53.51 -19.62 -2.13
C ALA A 208 -52.34 -20.57 -1.86
N TYR A 209 -51.69 -20.43 -0.70
CA TYR A 209 -50.60 -21.31 -0.27
C TYR A 209 -51.06 -22.77 -0.09
N GLY A 210 -52.13 -23.03 0.68
CA GLY A 210 -52.62 -24.40 0.92
C GLY A 210 -53.10 -25.10 -0.34
N ARG A 211 -53.64 -24.34 -1.31
CA ARG A 211 -54.07 -24.85 -2.63
C ARG A 211 -52.95 -24.89 -3.67
N ASN A 212 -51.74 -24.49 -3.32
CA ASN A 212 -50.63 -24.27 -4.24
C ASN A 212 -50.99 -23.37 -5.45
N ALA A 213 -51.86 -22.39 -5.26
CA ALA A 213 -52.30 -21.46 -6.30
C ALA A 213 -51.35 -20.25 -6.37
N GLY A 214 -50.10 -20.48 -6.78
CA GLY A 214 -49.03 -19.49 -6.79
C GLY A 214 -48.64 -18.97 -8.17
N VAL A 215 -47.59 -18.14 -8.18
CA VAL A 215 -46.88 -17.68 -9.39
C VAL A 215 -45.36 -17.74 -9.17
N ARG A 216 -44.57 -17.85 -10.26
CA ARG A 216 -43.10 -17.76 -10.25
C ARG A 216 -42.66 -16.36 -10.63
N LEU A 217 -42.04 -15.66 -9.69
CA LEU A 217 -41.52 -14.30 -9.90
C LEU A 217 -40.02 -14.20 -9.63
N ASP A 218 -39.48 -15.14 -8.87
CA ASP A 218 -38.07 -15.19 -8.51
C ASP A 218 -37.31 -16.05 -9.54
N HIS A 219 -36.29 -15.47 -10.16
CA HIS A 219 -35.51 -16.11 -11.23
C HIS A 219 -34.01 -16.04 -10.95
N PHE A 220 -33.28 -17.01 -11.49
CA PHE A 220 -31.82 -17.10 -11.43
C PHE A 220 -31.29 -17.17 -12.86
N LEU A 221 -30.72 -16.07 -13.35
CA LEU A 221 -30.11 -16.05 -14.68
C LEU A 221 -28.61 -16.25 -14.54
N LEU A 222 -28.10 -17.35 -15.09
CA LEU A 222 -26.70 -17.74 -15.07
C LEU A 222 -26.04 -17.46 -16.42
N ASN A 223 -24.86 -16.84 -16.42
CA ASN A 223 -24.10 -16.71 -17.66
C ASN A 223 -23.38 -18.03 -18.01
N LYS A 224 -22.78 -18.09 -19.21
CA LYS A 224 -22.11 -19.30 -19.73
C LYS A 224 -21.04 -19.88 -18.81
N GLN A 225 -20.34 -19.02 -18.05
CA GLN A 225 -19.24 -19.43 -17.17
C GLN A 225 -19.72 -20.22 -15.94
N ILE A 226 -20.96 -19.99 -15.50
CA ILE A 226 -21.48 -20.58 -14.26
C ILE A 226 -22.66 -21.54 -14.49
N ALA A 227 -23.33 -21.45 -15.65
CA ALA A 227 -24.46 -22.31 -16.00
C ALA A 227 -24.10 -23.81 -15.94
N GLY A 228 -22.89 -24.19 -16.36
CA GLY A 228 -22.41 -25.57 -16.30
C GLY A 228 -22.18 -26.11 -14.88
N ARG A 229 -22.12 -25.24 -13.87
CA ARG A 229 -21.92 -25.61 -12.46
C ARG A 229 -23.22 -25.91 -11.73
N LEU A 230 -24.38 -25.67 -12.35
CA LEU A 230 -25.70 -25.87 -11.75
C LEU A 230 -25.96 -27.36 -11.49
N ILE A 231 -26.18 -27.72 -10.22
CA ILE A 231 -26.40 -29.12 -9.81
C ILE A 231 -27.78 -29.35 -9.19
N ALA A 232 -28.32 -28.37 -8.48
CA ALA A 232 -29.64 -28.48 -7.85
C ALA A 232 -30.23 -27.08 -7.63
N GLY A 233 -31.52 -27.04 -7.32
CA GLY A 233 -32.23 -25.84 -6.94
C GLY A 233 -33.65 -26.18 -6.53
N ASN A 234 -34.23 -25.39 -5.64
CA ASN A 234 -35.57 -25.64 -5.13
C ASN A 234 -36.18 -24.37 -4.51
N VAL A 235 -37.44 -24.46 -4.11
CA VAL A 235 -38.16 -23.45 -3.34
C VAL A 235 -38.38 -24.01 -1.92
N ASP A 236 -37.90 -23.30 -0.90
CA ASP A 236 -38.13 -23.62 0.51
C ASP A 236 -39.56 -23.21 0.93
N LYS A 237 -40.52 -23.86 0.29
CA LYS A 237 -41.94 -23.52 0.32
C LYS A 237 -42.53 -23.59 1.72
N GLU A 238 -41.97 -24.43 2.60
CA GLU A 238 -42.42 -24.51 3.99
C GLU A 238 -42.20 -23.21 4.77
N VAL A 239 -41.24 -22.37 4.35
CA VAL A 239 -40.96 -21.07 4.98
C VAL A 239 -42.15 -20.14 4.80
N ARG A 240 -42.81 -20.17 3.64
CA ARG A 240 -44.05 -19.42 3.38
C ARG A 240 -45.19 -19.81 4.34
N GLY A 241 -45.16 -21.03 4.88
CA GLY A 241 -46.10 -21.50 5.88
C GLY A 241 -45.81 -21.04 7.31
N TRP A 242 -44.68 -20.38 7.58
CA TRP A 242 -44.35 -19.90 8.92
C TRP A 242 -45.17 -18.68 9.31
N LYS A 243 -45.42 -18.53 10.62
CA LYS A 243 -46.11 -17.36 11.16
C LYS A 243 -45.32 -16.10 10.86
N GLY A 244 -45.97 -15.12 10.22
CA GLY A 244 -45.36 -13.83 9.86
C GLY A 244 -44.46 -13.87 8.62
N ALA A 245 -44.46 -14.96 7.85
CA ALA A 245 -43.64 -15.06 6.63
C ALA A 245 -44.08 -14.10 5.52
N SER A 246 -43.13 -13.82 4.61
CA SER A 246 -43.39 -13.14 3.34
C SER A 246 -44.44 -13.91 2.52
N ASP A 247 -45.08 -13.23 1.57
CA ASP A 247 -45.88 -13.84 0.51
C ASP A 247 -45.02 -14.60 -0.51
N HIS A 248 -43.71 -14.36 -0.51
CA HIS A 248 -42.72 -15.18 -1.20
C HIS A 248 -42.14 -16.29 -0.31
N ALA A 249 -41.61 -17.34 -0.93
CA ALA A 249 -40.73 -18.33 -0.30
C ALA A 249 -39.28 -18.13 -0.78
N PRO A 250 -38.26 -18.42 0.04
CA PRO A 250 -36.88 -18.43 -0.42
C PRO A 250 -36.68 -19.46 -1.53
N VAL A 251 -35.98 -19.05 -2.58
CA VAL A 251 -35.60 -19.91 -3.70
C VAL A 251 -34.09 -20.04 -3.70
N TRP A 252 -33.55 -21.20 -3.99
CA TRP A 252 -32.11 -21.42 -3.99
C TRP A 252 -31.67 -22.33 -5.13
N ILE A 253 -30.39 -22.19 -5.48
CA ILE A 253 -29.65 -23.09 -6.36
C ILE A 253 -28.37 -23.53 -5.65
N GLU A 254 -27.84 -24.67 -6.07
CA GLU A 254 -26.53 -25.18 -5.67
C GLU A 254 -25.65 -25.31 -6.91
N LEU A 255 -24.40 -24.89 -6.73
CA LEU A 255 -23.34 -24.88 -7.72
C LEU A 255 -22.16 -25.73 -7.22
N THR A 256 -21.54 -26.49 -8.11
CA THR A 256 -20.29 -27.23 -7.81
C THR A 256 -19.06 -26.33 -7.80
N ASP A 257 -17.97 -26.75 -7.15
CA ASP A 257 -16.78 -25.91 -6.90
C ASP A 257 -15.63 -26.07 -7.93
N GLU A 258 -15.80 -26.86 -9.01
CA GLU A 258 -14.78 -27.03 -10.06
C GLU A 258 -15.35 -27.06 -11.50
N ASN A 259 -14.50 -26.75 -12.49
CA ASN A 259 -14.68 -26.92 -13.94
C ASN A 259 -14.91 -28.40 -14.36
N GLU A 260 -15.93 -29.08 -13.82
CA GLU A 260 -16.47 -30.30 -14.42
C GLU A 260 -17.61 -29.91 -15.37
N ALA A 261 -17.39 -30.08 -16.68
CA ALA A 261 -18.47 -30.09 -17.66
C ALA A 261 -19.56 -31.09 -17.23
N PRO A 262 -20.86 -30.80 -17.47
CA PRO A 262 -21.94 -31.64 -16.99
C PRO A 262 -21.85 -33.06 -17.57
N LYS A 263 -21.88 -34.06 -16.68
CA LYS A 263 -22.04 -35.48 -17.03
C LYS A 263 -23.43 -35.69 -17.66
N GLN A 264 -23.53 -35.54 -18.97
CA GLN A 264 -24.69 -36.04 -19.72
C GLN A 264 -24.63 -37.57 -19.82
N GLY A 265 -25.81 -38.17 -19.65
CA GLY A 265 -26.00 -39.61 -19.49
C GLY A 265 -25.59 -40.48 -20.70
N LYS A 266 -25.24 -41.71 -20.35
CA LYS A 266 -25.12 -42.94 -21.15
C LYS A 266 -25.64 -42.88 -22.61
N ILE A 267 -24.72 -42.89 -23.59
CA ILE A 267 -24.87 -43.63 -24.88
C ILE A 267 -23.52 -44.28 -25.28
N LYS A 268 -23.59 -45.48 -25.87
CA LYS A 268 -22.55 -46.51 -26.06
C LYS A 268 -21.55 -46.26 -27.22
N LYS A 269 -20.31 -46.74 -26.98
CA LYS A 269 -19.28 -47.40 -27.83
C LYS A 269 -18.89 -46.77 -29.19
N THR A 270 -17.57 -46.61 -29.45
CA THR A 270 -16.75 -47.43 -30.40
C THR A 270 -15.23 -47.21 -30.14
N LYS A 271 -14.41 -48.28 -30.29
CA LYS A 271 -12.94 -48.32 -30.16
C LYS A 271 -12.23 -47.82 -31.42
N VAL A 272 -11.12 -47.09 -31.29
CA VAL A 272 -9.93 -47.16 -32.18
C VAL A 272 -8.64 -46.94 -31.37
N LYS A 273 -7.55 -47.61 -31.76
CA LYS A 273 -6.25 -47.78 -31.09
C LYS A 273 -5.23 -46.65 -31.37
N ALA A 274 -4.43 -46.36 -30.33
CA ALA A 274 -2.99 -46.08 -30.22
C ALA A 274 -2.16 -45.41 -31.34
N ALA A 275 -1.41 -44.37 -30.95
CA ALA A 275 0.01 -44.14 -31.26
C ALA A 275 0.68 -43.36 -30.10
N GLY A 276 1.94 -43.68 -29.77
CA GLY A 276 2.61 -43.39 -28.49
C GLY A 276 3.31 -42.03 -28.32
N PRO A 277 4.05 -41.85 -27.20
CA PRO A 277 4.48 -40.55 -26.68
C PRO A 277 5.96 -40.21 -26.98
N GLU A 278 6.30 -38.92 -27.00
CA GLU A 278 7.66 -38.42 -26.77
C GLU A 278 7.69 -37.33 -25.68
N LYS A 279 8.81 -37.31 -24.97
CA LYS A 279 9.08 -36.81 -23.61
C LYS A 279 9.56 -35.35 -23.59
N GLU A 280 9.41 -34.70 -22.44
CA GLU A 280 10.54 -34.22 -21.63
C GLU A 280 10.10 -33.94 -20.16
N GLU A 281 10.87 -34.48 -19.21
CA GLU A 281 10.72 -34.40 -17.74
C GLU A 281 11.90 -33.61 -17.14
N ILE A 282 11.67 -32.86 -16.05
CA ILE A 282 12.71 -32.42 -15.11
C ILE A 282 12.26 -32.79 -13.68
N SER A 283 13.15 -33.42 -12.91
CA SER A 283 12.96 -34.01 -11.57
C SER A 283 13.67 -33.25 -10.43
N THR A 284 13.26 -33.41 -9.16
CA THR A 284 13.73 -32.69 -7.94
C THR A 284 14.15 -33.60 -6.74
N GLU A 285 15.41 -33.53 -6.22
CA GLU A 285 15.89 -33.86 -4.82
C GLU A 285 17.35 -33.31 -4.49
N PRO A 286 17.82 -33.12 -3.20
CA PRO A 286 19.07 -32.38 -2.78
C PRO A 286 20.31 -33.17 -2.17
N LYS A 287 21.52 -32.55 -2.04
CA LYS A 287 22.89 -33.11 -1.65
C LYS A 287 23.42 -32.82 -0.19
N GLY A 288 24.54 -33.44 0.30
CA GLY A 288 25.03 -33.42 1.74
C GLY A 288 26.45 -32.86 2.12
N LEU A 289 26.73 -32.69 3.44
CA LEU A 289 27.81 -31.86 4.09
C LEU A 289 29.29 -32.15 3.73
N ALA A 290 29.69 -33.41 3.56
CA ALA A 290 31.08 -33.75 3.24
C ALA A 290 31.48 -33.33 1.81
N GLU A 291 30.51 -33.31 0.90
CA GLU A 291 30.69 -32.80 -0.45
C GLU A 291 30.88 -31.27 -0.40
N LEU A 292 30.08 -30.57 0.41
CA LEU A 292 30.14 -29.11 0.57
C LEU A 292 31.52 -28.60 1.03
N LEU A 293 32.16 -29.29 1.99
CA LEU A 293 33.49 -28.89 2.50
C LEU A 293 34.65 -29.27 1.57
N ASN A 294 34.46 -30.26 0.69
CA ASN A 294 35.49 -30.70 -0.25
C ASN A 294 35.63 -29.76 -1.46
N GLU A 295 34.56 -29.04 -1.80
CA GLU A 295 34.52 -28.10 -2.93
C GLU A 295 35.19 -26.74 -2.61
N LEU A 296 35.40 -26.40 -1.33
CA LEU A 296 36.00 -25.13 -0.92
C LEU A 296 37.53 -25.15 -0.95
N PRO A 297 38.23 -24.04 -1.26
CA PRO A 297 39.69 -23.97 -1.24
C PRO A 297 40.26 -24.03 0.19
N LYS A 298 41.49 -24.55 0.34
CA LYS A 298 42.23 -24.43 1.62
C LYS A 298 42.91 -23.07 1.72
N VAL A 299 42.71 -22.36 2.82
CA VAL A 299 43.35 -21.07 3.12
C VAL A 299 43.88 -20.99 4.56
N PRO A 300 44.93 -20.20 4.82
CA PRO A 300 45.39 -19.89 6.19
C PRO A 300 44.29 -19.23 7.04
N VAL A 301 44.49 -19.21 8.36
CA VAL A 301 43.56 -18.54 9.28
C VAL A 301 43.35 -17.07 8.88
N LEU A 302 42.10 -16.61 8.96
CA LEU A 302 41.70 -15.27 8.52
C LEU A 302 42.23 -14.22 9.52
N ALA A 303 43.45 -13.73 9.28
CA ALA A 303 44.04 -12.67 10.07
C ALA A 303 43.34 -11.32 9.78
N ALA A 304 42.96 -10.60 10.84
CA ALA A 304 42.40 -9.25 10.80
C ALA A 304 40.98 -9.07 10.24
N ILE A 305 40.12 -10.10 10.28
CA ILE A 305 38.68 -9.91 10.06
C ILE A 305 38.11 -8.97 11.14
N LYS A 306 37.31 -8.01 10.69
CA LYS A 306 36.42 -7.23 11.54
C LYS A 306 34.97 -7.70 11.40
N PRO A 307 34.17 -7.66 12.48
CA PRO A 307 32.77 -8.07 12.43
C PRO A 307 31.95 -7.29 11.41
N MET A 308 31.08 -8.01 10.69
CA MET A 308 30.03 -7.41 9.85
C MET A 308 29.00 -6.69 10.72
N LYS A 309 28.52 -5.52 10.28
CA LYS A 309 27.62 -4.65 11.06
C LYS A 309 26.19 -4.81 10.58
N ALA A 310 25.25 -4.98 11.51
CA ALA A 310 23.82 -4.99 11.20
C ALA A 310 23.27 -3.56 11.01
N THR A 311 22.24 -3.42 10.18
CA THR A 311 21.53 -2.15 9.95
C THR A 311 20.36 -2.00 10.92
N LEU A 312 20.21 -0.81 11.54
CA LEU A 312 19.10 -0.53 12.45
C LEU A 312 17.84 -0.26 11.63
N VAL A 313 16.76 -0.95 11.98
CA VAL A 313 15.48 -0.77 11.31
C VAL A 313 14.37 -0.41 12.30
N ASP A 314 13.34 0.27 11.82
CA ASP A 314 12.31 0.92 12.62
C ASP A 314 11.22 -0.04 13.11
N GLU A 315 10.96 -1.14 12.40
CA GLU A 315 9.95 -2.12 12.78
C GLU A 315 10.37 -3.58 12.57
N PRO A 316 9.84 -4.54 13.35
CA PRO A 316 10.00 -5.96 13.03
C PRO A 316 9.20 -6.31 11.78
N PHE A 317 9.53 -7.43 11.15
CA PHE A 317 8.89 -7.84 9.90
C PHE A 317 8.88 -9.36 9.77
N ASP A 318 7.99 -9.86 8.92
CA ASP A 318 7.88 -11.26 8.54
C ASP A 318 8.15 -11.37 7.04
N GLN A 319 9.23 -12.07 6.66
CA GLN A 319 9.52 -12.34 5.25
C GLN A 319 10.11 -13.74 5.03
N PRO A 320 9.72 -14.44 3.94
CA PRO A 320 10.36 -15.70 3.55
C PRO A 320 11.87 -15.55 3.34
N GLY A 321 12.64 -16.55 3.75
CA GLY A 321 14.10 -16.53 3.63
C GLY A 321 14.84 -15.78 4.73
N TRP A 322 14.14 -15.11 5.65
CA TRP A 322 14.73 -14.50 6.84
C TRP A 322 14.62 -15.41 8.07
N ILE A 323 15.63 -15.34 8.92
CA ILE A 323 15.70 -16.04 10.21
C ILE A 323 15.90 -15.03 11.34
N TYR A 324 15.31 -15.29 12.50
CA TYR A 324 15.27 -14.35 13.61
C TYR A 324 15.96 -14.91 14.86
N GLU A 325 16.78 -14.07 15.49
CA GLU A 325 17.57 -14.37 16.69
C GLU A 325 17.41 -13.26 17.73
N ILE A 326 17.74 -13.55 19.00
CA ILE A 326 17.75 -12.53 20.06
C ILE A 326 18.87 -11.52 19.80
N LYS A 327 18.57 -10.23 19.95
CA LYS A 327 19.60 -9.20 20.05
C LYS A 327 20.17 -9.19 21.47
N TRP A 328 21.40 -9.67 21.61
CA TRP A 328 22.11 -9.72 22.88
C TRP A 328 22.75 -8.36 23.23
N ASP A 329 22.70 -8.02 24.51
CA ASP A 329 23.25 -6.78 25.08
C ASP A 329 24.60 -7.07 25.76
N GLY A 330 25.70 -6.91 25.01
CA GLY A 330 27.02 -7.37 25.44
C GLY A 330 28.21 -6.75 24.70
N TYR A 331 29.34 -7.44 24.73
CA TYR A 331 30.51 -7.11 23.92
C TYR A 331 30.61 -8.05 22.72
N ARG A 332 30.45 -7.51 21.51
CA ARG A 332 30.76 -8.19 20.25
C ARG A 332 32.22 -8.65 20.23
N ALA A 333 32.45 -9.95 19.99
CA ALA A 333 33.79 -10.54 19.98
C ALA A 333 33.98 -11.57 18.85
N LEU A 334 35.17 -11.55 18.26
CA LEU A 334 35.65 -12.62 17.40
C LEU A 334 36.54 -13.56 18.21
N ALA A 335 36.20 -14.85 18.17
CA ALA A 335 36.98 -15.92 18.78
C ALA A 335 37.75 -16.66 17.69
N THR A 336 39.07 -16.59 17.74
CA THR A 336 39.95 -17.36 16.85
C THR A 336 40.61 -18.46 17.65
N LEU A 337 40.42 -19.71 17.23
CA LEU A 337 41.14 -20.88 17.70
C LEU A 337 41.97 -21.44 16.54
N ASN A 338 43.29 -21.40 16.67
CA ASN A 338 44.18 -21.94 15.65
C ASN A 338 45.39 -22.60 16.31
N GLU A 339 45.66 -23.85 15.94
CA GLU A 339 46.77 -24.66 16.46
C GLU A 339 46.76 -24.73 18.00
N GLY A 340 45.57 -24.82 18.60
CA GLY A 340 45.39 -24.91 20.06
C GLY A 340 45.54 -23.58 20.82
N GLN A 341 45.67 -22.44 20.14
CA GLN A 341 45.68 -21.12 20.79
C GLN A 341 44.38 -20.37 20.51
N ALA A 342 43.70 -19.92 21.58
CA ALA A 342 42.49 -19.12 21.46
C ALA A 342 42.75 -17.64 21.72
N THR A 343 42.09 -16.76 20.97
CA THR A 343 42.09 -15.32 21.24
C THR A 343 40.72 -14.72 20.98
N LEU A 344 40.23 -13.96 21.95
CA LEU A 344 39.06 -13.10 21.83
C LEU A 344 39.46 -11.66 21.52
N THR A 345 38.92 -11.11 20.45
CA THR A 345 39.14 -9.72 20.04
C THR A 345 37.84 -8.96 19.89
N SER A 346 37.87 -7.67 20.23
CA SER A 346 36.73 -6.76 20.06
C SER A 346 36.53 -6.37 18.60
N ARG A 347 35.43 -5.64 18.32
CA ARG A 347 35.16 -5.02 17.01
C ARG A 347 36.29 -4.18 16.41
N ASN A 348 37.19 -3.66 17.25
CA ASN A 348 38.32 -2.82 16.86
C ASN A 348 39.67 -3.55 17.06
N ASN A 349 39.65 -4.89 17.09
CA ASN A 349 40.81 -5.77 17.27
C ASN A 349 41.55 -5.60 18.61
N LEU A 350 40.85 -5.11 19.65
CA LEU A 350 41.40 -5.06 21.01
C LEU A 350 41.20 -6.41 21.70
N VAL A 351 42.27 -6.96 22.28
CA VAL A 351 42.22 -8.27 22.95
C VAL A 351 41.41 -8.18 24.25
N PHE A 352 40.42 -9.05 24.39
CA PHE A 352 39.62 -9.16 25.61
C PHE A 352 40.27 -10.07 26.66
N GLY A 353 41.34 -9.60 27.29
CA GLY A 353 42.03 -10.36 28.35
C GLY A 353 41.18 -10.61 29.62
N GLN A 354 40.00 -10.00 29.72
CA GLN A 354 39.10 -10.17 30.87
C GLN A 354 38.21 -11.40 30.84
N PHE A 355 38.02 -12.00 29.67
CA PHE A 355 37.11 -13.13 29.44
C PHE A 355 37.87 -14.44 29.23
N GLN A 356 38.99 -14.60 29.92
CA GLN A 356 39.89 -15.75 29.82
C GLN A 356 39.20 -17.13 29.89
N PRO A 357 38.16 -17.36 30.73
CA PRO A 357 37.49 -18.65 30.75
C PRO A 357 36.92 -19.11 29.40
N ILE A 358 36.53 -18.16 28.52
CA ILE A 358 36.06 -18.51 27.17
C ILE A 358 37.24 -18.97 26.29
N ASN A 359 38.41 -18.31 26.39
CA ASN A 359 39.63 -18.75 25.70
C ASN A 359 40.03 -20.16 26.17
N ASP A 360 40.07 -20.39 27.49
CA ASP A 360 40.46 -21.68 28.06
C ASP A 360 39.55 -22.83 27.56
N LEU A 361 38.25 -22.57 27.40
CA LEU A 361 37.32 -23.55 26.84
C LEU A 361 37.54 -23.77 25.34
N LEU A 362 37.79 -22.71 24.57
CA LEU A 362 38.09 -22.83 23.13
C LEU A 362 39.36 -23.66 22.90
N GLU A 363 40.40 -23.45 23.70
CA GLU A 363 41.67 -24.19 23.60
C GLU A 363 41.50 -25.70 23.87
N SER A 364 40.41 -26.11 24.52
CA SER A 364 40.10 -27.54 24.71
C SER A 364 39.55 -28.24 23.46
N TRP A 365 39.17 -27.49 22.42
CA TRP A 365 38.54 -28.05 21.23
C TRP A 365 39.58 -28.57 20.23
N ASP A 366 39.37 -29.80 19.72
CA ASP A 366 40.21 -30.41 18.69
C ASP A 366 39.79 -29.95 17.27
N MET A 367 39.85 -28.65 17.04
CA MET A 367 39.54 -28.03 15.74
C MET A 367 40.20 -26.66 15.63
N ASN A 368 40.31 -26.16 14.40
CA ASN A 368 40.68 -24.77 14.16
C ASN A 368 39.45 -24.03 13.63
N VAL A 369 39.09 -22.89 14.24
CA VAL A 369 37.86 -22.17 13.93
C VAL A 369 37.98 -20.66 14.16
N VAL A 370 37.25 -19.88 13.37
CA VAL A 370 36.98 -18.46 13.64
C VAL A 370 35.48 -18.26 13.80
N LEU A 371 35.05 -17.78 14.97
CA LEU A 371 33.65 -17.58 15.35
C LEU A 371 33.35 -16.11 15.58
N ASP A 372 32.15 -15.69 15.19
CA ASP A 372 31.61 -14.37 15.50
C ASP A 372 30.47 -14.52 16.52
N GLY A 373 30.55 -13.78 17.63
CA GLY A 373 29.64 -13.92 18.76
C GLY A 373 29.51 -12.67 19.64
N GLU A 374 28.65 -12.76 20.65
CA GLU A 374 28.43 -11.72 21.67
C GLU A 374 28.74 -12.28 23.06
N ILE A 375 29.57 -11.58 23.85
CA ILE A 375 29.85 -11.92 25.24
C ILE A 375 28.86 -11.18 26.14
N VAL A 376 28.11 -11.93 26.95
CA VAL A 376 27.05 -11.40 27.84
C VAL A 376 27.22 -11.88 29.27
N ALA A 377 26.63 -11.13 30.21
CA ALA A 377 26.44 -11.55 31.59
C ALA A 377 24.93 -11.74 31.83
N LEU A 378 24.52 -12.97 32.13
CA LEU A 378 23.11 -13.33 32.35
C LEU A 378 22.79 -13.26 33.85
N ASN A 379 21.64 -12.68 34.19
CA ASN A 379 21.08 -12.72 35.53
C ASN A 379 20.32 -14.03 35.81
N GLU A 380 19.75 -14.17 37.01
CA GLU A 380 19.00 -15.37 37.44
C GLU A 380 17.79 -15.68 36.55
N GLN A 381 17.25 -14.67 35.85
CA GLN A 381 16.14 -14.82 34.90
C GLN A 381 16.61 -15.11 33.47
N GLY A 382 17.92 -15.27 33.24
CA GLY A 382 18.49 -15.56 31.92
C GLY A 382 18.53 -14.36 30.97
N THR A 383 18.35 -13.13 31.47
CA THR A 383 18.41 -11.91 30.65
C THR A 383 19.78 -11.24 30.77
N ALA A 384 20.25 -10.64 29.67
CA ALA A 384 21.55 -9.97 29.63
C ALA A 384 21.53 -8.66 30.42
N ASP A 385 22.53 -8.47 31.29
CA ASP A 385 22.77 -7.26 32.06
C ASP A 385 24.15 -6.69 31.72
N PHE A 386 24.16 -5.64 30.89
CA PHE A 386 25.39 -4.96 30.48
C PHE A 386 26.15 -4.35 31.67
N GLY A 387 25.44 -3.80 32.66
CA GLY A 387 26.06 -3.21 33.85
C GLY A 387 26.79 -4.25 34.71
N ALA A 388 26.23 -5.46 34.79
CA ALA A 388 26.87 -6.61 35.41
C ALA A 388 28.08 -7.09 34.59
N LEU A 389 27.99 -7.13 33.26
CA LEU A 389 29.09 -7.51 32.37
C LEU A 389 30.33 -6.62 32.55
N GLN A 390 30.14 -5.29 32.66
CA GLN A 390 31.25 -4.35 32.89
C GLN A 390 32.00 -4.62 34.21
N ASN A 391 31.32 -5.24 35.18
CA ASN A 391 31.84 -5.51 36.51
C ASN A 391 32.02 -7.00 36.81
N TRP A 392 31.89 -7.87 35.81
CA TRP A 392 31.78 -9.32 36.02
C TRP A 392 32.99 -9.92 36.74
N ARG A 393 34.20 -9.41 36.46
CA ARG A 393 35.43 -9.80 37.18
C ARG A 393 35.37 -9.52 38.70
N ASN A 394 34.67 -8.46 39.09
CA ASN A 394 34.58 -7.98 40.47
C ASN A 394 33.31 -8.48 41.19
N LYS A 395 32.28 -8.90 40.43
CA LYS A 395 30.98 -9.35 40.93
C LYS A 395 30.60 -10.69 40.31
N LYS A 396 30.71 -11.77 41.09
CA LYS A 396 30.42 -13.15 40.65
C LYS A 396 28.94 -13.52 40.56
N ASN A 397 28.03 -12.55 40.47
CA ASN A 397 26.59 -12.79 40.58
C ASN A 397 25.89 -12.87 39.21
N ALA A 398 26.64 -13.07 38.12
CA ALA A 398 26.07 -13.21 36.78
C ALA A 398 26.83 -14.30 36.01
N LEU A 399 26.09 -15.11 35.25
CA LEU A 399 26.63 -16.18 34.44
C LEU A 399 27.23 -15.59 33.16
N LEU A 400 28.52 -15.81 32.94
CA LEU A 400 29.19 -15.41 31.69
C LEU A 400 28.80 -16.39 30.58
N ALA A 401 28.46 -15.87 29.40
CA ALA A 401 28.22 -16.68 28.21
C ALA A 401 28.70 -15.97 26.94
N PHE A 402 29.16 -16.75 25.96
CA PHE A 402 29.49 -16.33 24.60
C PHE A 402 28.46 -16.94 23.65
N TYR A 403 27.55 -16.11 23.13
CA TYR A 403 26.57 -16.52 22.13
C TYR A 403 27.16 -16.38 20.74
N VAL A 404 27.42 -17.51 20.10
CA VAL A 404 27.99 -17.62 18.76
C VAL A 404 26.87 -17.62 17.74
N PHE A 405 26.92 -16.74 16.74
CA PHE A 405 25.87 -16.66 15.73
C PHE A 405 26.36 -16.88 14.29
N ASP A 406 27.67 -17.04 14.05
CA ASP A 406 28.23 -17.40 12.74
C ASP A 406 29.63 -18.06 12.87
N ILE A 407 30.01 -18.83 11.86
CA ILE A 407 31.32 -19.49 11.70
C ILE A 407 31.97 -19.02 10.39
N LEU A 408 33.13 -18.39 10.49
CA LEU A 408 33.77 -17.71 9.36
C LEU A 408 34.84 -18.55 8.69
N TRP A 409 35.50 -19.41 9.46
CA TRP A 409 36.57 -20.27 8.99
C TRP A 409 36.61 -21.54 9.83
N TYR A 410 36.84 -22.68 9.19
CA TYR A 410 36.87 -24.00 9.85
C TYR A 410 37.91 -24.91 9.20
N ASN A 411 38.85 -25.42 10.00
CA ASN A 411 39.85 -26.43 9.60
C ASN A 411 40.53 -26.16 8.25
N GLY A 412 41.00 -24.92 8.05
CA GLY A 412 41.68 -24.53 6.83
C GLY A 412 40.76 -24.13 5.68
N ARG A 413 39.45 -24.00 5.88
CA ARG A 413 38.48 -23.59 4.85
C ARG A 413 37.87 -22.24 5.18
N ASP A 414 37.83 -21.35 4.20
CA ASP A 414 37.06 -20.10 4.27
C ASP A 414 35.59 -20.41 4.05
N LEU A 415 34.74 -20.01 4.99
CA LEU A 415 33.30 -20.21 4.90
C LEU A 415 32.55 -18.90 4.55
N THR A 416 33.22 -17.75 4.54
CA THR A 416 32.57 -16.43 4.38
C THR A 416 31.79 -16.27 3.07
N GLY A 417 32.22 -16.97 2.01
CA GLY A 417 31.56 -17.02 0.70
C GLY A 417 30.41 -18.03 0.58
N LEU A 418 30.15 -18.85 1.61
CA LEU A 418 28.96 -19.71 1.65
C LEU A 418 27.73 -18.93 2.13
N PRO A 419 26.50 -19.30 1.73
CA PRO A 419 25.27 -18.78 2.32
C PRO A 419 25.17 -19.03 3.84
N LEU A 420 24.55 -18.11 4.59
CA LEU A 420 24.41 -18.21 6.05
C LEU A 420 23.81 -19.55 6.52
N ARG A 421 22.83 -20.11 5.82
CA ARG A 421 22.21 -21.40 6.12
C ARG A 421 23.25 -22.51 6.16
N SER A 422 24.13 -22.57 5.16
CA SER A 422 25.21 -23.55 5.10
C SER A 422 26.25 -23.34 6.20
N ARG A 423 26.60 -22.08 6.52
CA ARG A 423 27.49 -21.77 7.64
C ARG A 423 26.88 -22.21 8.98
N ARG A 424 25.59 -22.00 9.19
CA ARG A 424 24.87 -22.47 10.39
C ARG A 424 24.81 -23.98 10.50
N GLU A 425 24.55 -24.70 9.41
CA GLU A 425 24.59 -26.16 9.42
C GLU A 425 25.97 -26.70 9.82
N ILE A 426 27.05 -26.05 9.34
CA ILE A 426 28.41 -26.37 9.78
C ILE A 426 28.59 -26.02 11.27
N LEU A 427 28.16 -24.84 11.70
CA LEU A 427 28.23 -24.40 13.10
C LEU A 427 27.54 -25.40 14.05
N ASP A 428 26.31 -25.82 13.72
CA ASP A 428 25.52 -26.76 14.53
C ASP A 428 26.13 -28.17 14.56
N ALA A 429 26.89 -28.54 13.52
CA ALA A 429 27.60 -29.80 13.44
C ALA A 429 28.91 -29.80 14.25
N VAL A 430 29.61 -28.66 14.34
CA VAL A 430 30.94 -28.57 14.95
C VAL A 430 30.92 -28.03 16.38
N LEU A 431 29.92 -27.22 16.74
CA LEU A 431 29.86 -26.60 18.06
C LEU A 431 29.47 -27.65 19.13
N PRO A 432 30.22 -27.79 20.24
CA PRO A 432 29.89 -28.74 21.29
C PRO A 432 28.52 -28.46 21.92
N LYS A 433 27.63 -29.45 21.93
CA LYS A 433 26.21 -29.27 22.30
C LYS A 433 25.92 -29.07 23.81
N ASN A 434 26.92 -29.17 24.68
CA ASN A 434 26.74 -29.19 26.14
C ASN A 434 27.53 -28.11 26.90
N SER A 435 27.87 -26.98 26.26
CA SER A 435 28.62 -25.91 26.92
C SER A 435 27.70 -24.83 27.50
N GLU A 436 27.88 -24.51 28.78
CA GLU A 436 27.18 -23.37 29.40
C GLU A 436 27.84 -22.03 29.09
N LEU A 437 29.13 -22.03 28.70
CA LEU A 437 29.94 -20.83 28.51
C LEU A 437 30.01 -20.37 27.04
N ILE A 438 29.90 -21.30 26.09
CA ILE A 438 29.87 -21.01 24.64
C ILE A 438 28.64 -21.69 24.07
N ARG A 439 27.69 -20.91 23.55
CA ARG A 439 26.37 -21.37 23.13
C ARG A 439 26.08 -20.91 21.71
N PRO A 440 25.37 -21.70 20.88
CA PRO A 440 24.85 -21.18 19.64
C PRO A 440 23.70 -20.20 19.93
N SER A 441 23.62 -19.13 19.14
CA SER A 441 22.47 -18.25 19.12
C SER A 441 21.31 -18.97 18.42
N GLN A 442 20.26 -19.29 19.19
CA GLN A 442 19.09 -19.99 18.66
C GLN A 442 18.34 -19.13 17.65
N VAL A 443 17.94 -19.78 16.56
CA VAL A 443 16.98 -19.25 15.58
C VAL A 443 15.62 -19.82 15.88
N PHE A 444 14.61 -18.98 15.74
CA PHE A 444 13.21 -19.35 15.94
C PHE A 444 12.47 -19.34 14.60
N GLU A 445 11.74 -20.42 14.33
CA GLU A 445 10.86 -20.58 13.14
C GLU A 445 9.47 -19.99 13.42
N VAL A 446 9.45 -18.72 13.80
CA VAL A 446 8.23 -17.93 14.01
C VAL A 446 8.38 -16.61 13.26
N GLY A 447 7.28 -15.92 13.00
CA GLY A 447 7.33 -14.58 12.42
C GLY A 447 8.19 -13.64 13.28
N GLY A 448 9.08 -12.87 12.66
CA GLY A 448 9.84 -11.80 13.29
C GLY A 448 8.97 -10.77 14.02
N ILE A 449 7.75 -10.49 13.55
CA ILE A 449 6.77 -9.62 14.23
C ILE A 449 6.36 -10.23 15.57
N GLU A 450 5.94 -11.50 15.56
CA GLU A 450 5.56 -12.22 16.78
C GLU A 450 6.75 -12.38 17.74
N PHE A 451 7.92 -12.70 17.20
CA PHE A 451 9.15 -12.86 17.97
C PHE A 451 9.59 -11.55 18.65
N PHE A 452 9.45 -10.42 17.97
CA PHE A 452 9.75 -9.11 18.53
C PHE A 452 8.80 -8.74 19.68
N GLU A 453 7.51 -9.02 19.53
CA GLU A 453 6.52 -8.78 20.60
C GLU A 453 6.78 -9.68 21.82
N ALA A 454 7.23 -10.91 21.61
CA ALA A 454 7.71 -11.77 22.70
C ALA A 454 8.97 -11.20 23.37
N ALA A 455 9.95 -10.75 22.59
CA ALA A 455 11.19 -10.14 23.10
C ALA A 455 10.91 -8.87 23.93
N LYS A 456 9.95 -8.04 23.51
CA LYS A 456 9.46 -6.87 24.27
C LYS A 456 8.87 -7.27 25.62
N LYS A 457 7.98 -8.28 25.66
CA LYS A 457 7.33 -8.75 26.90
C LYS A 457 8.34 -9.33 27.89
N MET A 458 9.40 -9.96 27.39
CA MET A 458 10.50 -10.51 28.21
C MET A 458 11.53 -9.44 28.62
N GLY A 459 11.37 -8.19 28.18
CA GLY A 459 12.28 -7.10 28.51
C GLY A 459 13.66 -7.21 27.86
N LEU A 460 13.79 -7.98 26.78
CA LEU A 460 15.02 -8.14 26.00
C LEU A 460 15.35 -6.84 25.22
N GLU A 461 16.56 -6.75 24.67
CA GLU A 461 17.01 -5.55 23.95
C GLU A 461 16.29 -5.38 22.61
N GLY A 462 15.99 -6.48 21.94
CA GLY A 462 15.39 -6.53 20.62
C GLY A 462 15.67 -7.86 19.91
N ILE A 463 15.56 -7.85 18.59
CA ILE A 463 15.83 -9.03 17.75
C ILE A 463 16.81 -8.68 16.63
N ILE A 464 17.49 -9.69 16.10
CA ILE A 464 18.27 -9.63 14.87
C ILE A 464 17.57 -10.49 13.82
N ALA A 465 17.27 -9.91 12.67
CA ALA A 465 16.80 -10.63 11.49
C ALA A 465 17.98 -10.80 10.51
N LYS A 466 18.15 -11.99 9.96
CA LYS A 466 19.22 -12.28 8.98
C LYS A 466 18.65 -13.01 7.78
N ARG A 467 19.14 -12.70 6.58
CA ARG A 467 18.86 -13.52 5.40
C ARG A 467 19.58 -14.85 5.47
N ALA A 468 18.82 -15.94 5.32
CA ALA A 468 19.34 -17.30 5.36
C ALA A 468 20.37 -17.58 4.24
N ASP A 469 20.34 -16.82 3.15
CA ASP A 469 21.26 -16.92 2.03
C ASP A 469 22.38 -15.85 2.02
N SER A 470 22.46 -14.99 3.06
CA SER A 470 23.44 -13.91 3.13
C SER A 470 24.91 -14.38 3.20
N LEU A 471 25.79 -13.66 2.50
CA LEU A 471 27.25 -13.87 2.59
C LEU A 471 27.85 -13.04 3.72
N TYR A 472 29.05 -13.42 4.19
CA TYR A 472 29.73 -12.66 5.24
C TYR A 472 30.76 -11.69 4.65
N THR A 473 30.57 -10.39 4.87
CA THR A 473 31.50 -9.35 4.39
C THR A 473 32.11 -8.57 5.56
N SER A 474 33.43 -8.64 5.71
CA SER A 474 34.13 -8.01 6.84
C SER A 474 34.05 -6.48 6.82
N ASP A 475 33.86 -5.87 8.00
CA ASP A 475 33.73 -4.41 8.27
C ASP A 475 32.57 -3.68 7.55
N ALA A 476 31.83 -4.37 6.67
CA ALA A 476 30.71 -3.82 5.94
C ALA A 476 29.45 -3.70 6.82
N ARG A 477 28.64 -2.67 6.57
CA ARG A 477 27.28 -2.59 7.10
C ARG A 477 26.36 -3.35 6.15
N SER A 478 25.87 -4.49 6.62
CA SER A 478 25.03 -5.37 5.84
C SER A 478 23.57 -4.93 5.93
N ARG A 479 22.91 -4.89 4.77
CA ARG A 479 21.46 -4.80 4.65
C ARG A 479 20.81 -6.14 4.96
N GLU A 480 21.54 -7.25 4.84
CA GLU A 480 21.04 -8.62 5.00
C GLU A 480 21.02 -9.09 6.46
N TRP A 481 21.57 -8.27 7.37
CA TRP A 481 21.53 -8.45 8.82
C TRP A 481 20.93 -7.19 9.44
N LEU A 482 19.73 -7.31 9.99
CA LEU A 482 18.92 -6.20 10.50
C LEU A 482 18.75 -6.31 12.01
N LYS A 483 18.86 -5.19 12.72
CA LYS A 483 18.60 -5.11 14.16
C LYS A 483 17.34 -4.30 14.39
N VAL A 484 16.40 -4.86 15.15
CA VAL A 484 15.16 -4.19 15.56
C VAL A 484 15.23 -4.01 17.08
N LYS A 485 15.16 -2.77 17.57
CA LYS A 485 15.32 -2.47 19.01
C LYS A 485 13.96 -2.35 19.69
N ALA A 486 13.78 -3.08 20.79
CA ALA A 486 12.60 -2.97 21.65
C ALA A 486 12.68 -1.76 22.61
N LYS A 487 13.91 -1.33 22.94
CA LYS A 487 14.19 -0.18 23.82
C LYS A 487 14.99 0.88 23.05
N ARG A 488 14.61 2.15 23.19
CA ARG A 488 15.31 3.27 22.57
C ARG A 488 16.57 3.60 23.35
N ARG A 489 17.69 3.02 22.89
CA ARG A 489 19.03 3.24 23.42
C ARG A 489 19.96 3.83 22.37
N GLN A 490 20.77 4.77 22.80
CA GLN A 490 21.71 5.51 21.97
C GLN A 490 23.06 5.65 22.66
N GLU A 491 24.12 5.49 21.89
CA GLU A 491 25.47 5.86 22.27
C GLU A 491 25.63 7.38 22.12
N VAL A 492 26.09 8.06 23.17
CA VAL A 492 26.21 9.52 23.22
C VAL A 492 27.55 9.95 23.79
N ILE A 493 28.01 11.12 23.38
CA ILE A 493 29.23 11.73 23.88
C ILE A 493 28.90 12.56 25.12
N ILE A 494 29.68 12.35 26.18
CA ILE A 494 29.62 13.20 27.38
C ILE A 494 30.46 14.45 27.11
N ALA A 495 29.79 15.58 26.99
CA ALA A 495 30.38 16.87 26.65
C ALA A 495 30.45 17.83 27.84
N GLY A 496 29.81 17.48 28.95
CA GLY A 496 29.80 18.29 30.17
C GLY A 496 28.94 17.67 31.26
N PHE A 497 28.92 18.33 32.42
CA PHE A 497 28.01 18.01 33.50
C PHE A 497 27.55 19.27 34.23
N THR A 498 26.39 19.20 34.87
CA THR A 498 25.84 20.28 35.68
C THR A 498 25.80 19.90 37.15
N LYS A 499 25.83 20.91 38.01
CA LYS A 499 25.60 20.75 39.45
C LYS A 499 24.64 21.85 39.93
N ASN A 500 23.48 21.43 40.45
CA ASN A 500 22.51 22.34 41.05
C ASN A 500 23.04 22.88 42.39
N GLU A 501 22.64 24.09 42.75
CA GLU A 501 22.97 24.65 44.07
C GLU A 501 22.31 23.82 45.20
N GLY A 502 23.03 23.62 46.30
CA GLY A 502 22.53 22.90 47.48
C GLY A 502 22.45 21.37 47.38
N THR A 503 22.93 20.74 46.29
CA THR A 503 22.92 19.27 46.16
C THR A 503 24.17 18.61 46.76
N GLY A 504 23.97 17.52 47.51
CA GLY A 504 25.05 16.64 48.00
C GLY A 504 25.63 15.69 46.94
N LYS A 505 25.04 15.64 45.75
CA LYS A 505 25.51 14.78 44.64
C LYS A 505 26.80 15.30 44.04
N TYR A 506 27.59 14.38 43.47
CA TYR A 506 28.82 14.72 42.73
C TYR A 506 28.52 15.56 41.48
N PHE A 507 27.49 15.17 40.71
CA PHE A 507 26.87 15.97 39.65
C PHE A 507 25.36 15.73 39.59
N SER A 508 24.62 16.67 39.00
CA SER A 508 23.15 16.62 38.86
C SER A 508 22.71 16.04 37.53
N ALA A 509 23.36 16.41 36.41
CA ALA A 509 23.08 15.82 35.11
C ALA A 509 24.31 15.86 34.19
N LEU A 510 24.37 14.98 33.21
CA LEU A 510 25.33 15.05 32.10
C LEU A 510 24.73 15.90 30.96
N ALA A 511 25.57 16.68 30.28
CA ALA A 511 25.28 17.29 28.99
C ALA A 511 25.80 16.38 27.88
N ILE A 512 24.93 15.98 26.97
CA ILE A 512 25.22 14.94 25.97
C ILE A 512 25.05 15.43 24.54
N GLY A 513 25.83 14.86 23.63
CA GLY A 513 25.83 15.19 22.21
C GLY A 513 26.12 14.02 21.29
N VAL A 514 25.88 14.24 19.99
CA VAL A 514 26.23 13.34 18.88
C VAL A 514 26.79 14.16 17.72
N HIS A 515 27.63 13.56 16.88
CA HIS A 515 28.13 14.23 15.68
C HIS A 515 27.08 14.23 14.56
N ASP A 516 26.98 15.35 13.84
CA ASP A 516 26.22 15.44 12.58
C ASP A 516 27.05 14.96 11.37
N GLN A 517 26.45 14.94 10.19
CA GLN A 517 27.10 14.48 8.95
C GLN A 517 28.31 15.33 8.52
N ARG A 518 28.49 16.53 9.09
CA ARG A 518 29.65 17.40 8.87
C ARG A 518 30.71 17.23 9.96
N GLY A 519 30.50 16.31 10.90
CA GLY A 519 31.38 16.07 12.04
C GLY A 519 31.20 17.07 13.19
N VAL A 520 30.18 17.92 13.17
CA VAL A 520 29.95 18.93 14.23
C VAL A 520 29.20 18.28 15.39
N LEU A 521 29.66 18.53 16.63
CA LEU A 521 29.02 18.00 17.83
C LEU A 521 27.75 18.80 18.15
N ARG A 522 26.59 18.13 18.08
CA ARG A 522 25.27 18.71 18.37
C ARG A 522 24.79 18.35 19.76
N TYR A 523 24.28 19.34 20.49
CA TYR A 523 23.65 19.12 21.79
C TYR A 523 22.29 18.42 21.62
N ILE A 524 22.10 17.29 22.28
CA ILE A 524 20.84 16.52 22.21
C ILE A 524 20.13 16.41 23.54
N GLY A 525 20.62 17.01 24.63
CA GLY A 525 19.90 17.07 25.89
C GLY A 525 20.74 16.74 27.12
N LYS A 526 20.05 16.34 28.20
CA LYS A 526 20.67 16.07 29.50
C LYS A 526 20.19 14.77 30.14
N VAL A 527 21.07 14.13 30.90
CA VAL A 527 20.82 12.84 31.58
C VAL A 527 21.01 13.02 33.08
N GLY A 528 19.92 12.91 33.85
CA GLY A 528 19.92 13.14 35.30
C GLY A 528 19.73 11.89 36.16
N THR A 529 19.48 10.73 35.55
CA THR A 529 19.12 9.47 36.23
C THR A 529 19.98 8.30 35.72
N GLY A 530 19.98 7.16 36.42
CA GLY A 530 20.78 5.98 36.06
C GLY A 530 22.15 5.88 36.75
N PHE A 531 22.40 6.73 37.75
CA PHE A 531 23.65 6.74 38.53
C PHE A 531 23.40 6.36 39.99
N ASN A 532 24.36 5.67 40.59
CA ASN A 532 24.49 5.57 42.04
C ASN A 532 25.72 6.36 42.51
N ASP A 533 25.85 6.61 43.80
CA ASP A 533 26.90 7.48 44.36
C ASP A 533 28.31 6.99 44.02
N GLY A 534 28.54 5.67 44.06
CA GLY A 534 29.82 5.07 43.69
C GLY A 534 30.20 5.35 42.23
N ARG A 535 29.24 5.17 41.31
CA ARG A 535 29.42 5.42 39.89
C ARG A 535 29.60 6.90 39.58
N GLN A 536 28.88 7.80 40.26
CA GLN A 536 29.13 9.24 40.09
C GLN A 536 30.55 9.62 40.50
N LYS A 537 31.05 9.04 41.60
CA LYS A 537 32.43 9.26 42.08
C LYS A 537 33.48 8.75 41.09
N GLU A 538 33.26 7.59 40.46
CA GLU A 538 34.14 7.06 39.41
C GLU A 538 34.15 7.95 38.17
N MET A 539 32.97 8.41 37.73
CA MET A 539 32.86 9.28 36.56
C MET A 539 33.51 10.65 36.77
N ILE A 540 33.43 11.22 37.98
CA ILE A 540 34.14 12.47 38.30
C ILE A 540 35.65 12.32 38.10
N LYS A 541 36.25 11.19 38.51
CA LYS A 541 37.68 10.94 38.28
C LYS A 541 38.04 10.90 36.79
N LEU A 542 37.13 10.41 35.95
CA LEU A 542 37.28 10.43 34.49
C LEU A 542 37.10 11.84 33.90
N PHE A 543 36.25 12.66 34.52
CA PHE A 543 35.91 14.01 34.05
C PHE A 543 36.98 15.05 34.39
N GLU A 544 37.56 14.99 35.60
CA GLU A 544 38.59 15.92 36.08
C GLU A 544 39.69 16.24 35.05
N PRO A 545 40.36 15.26 34.40
CA PRO A 545 41.40 15.55 33.42
C PRO A 545 40.89 16.12 32.08
N LEU A 546 39.57 16.09 31.85
CA LEU A 546 38.95 16.49 30.59
C LEU A 546 38.27 17.86 30.65
N ILE A 547 38.26 18.53 31.81
CA ILE A 547 37.60 19.83 31.98
C ILE A 547 38.22 20.88 31.03
N THR A 548 37.34 21.64 30.36
CA THR A 548 37.69 22.72 29.44
C THR A 548 36.87 23.98 29.76
N LYS A 549 37.36 25.14 29.32
CA LYS A 549 36.71 26.45 29.56
C LYS A 549 35.59 26.74 28.55
N GLU A 550 35.76 26.29 27.32
CA GLU A 550 34.83 26.56 26.23
C GLU A 550 33.86 25.40 26.02
N SER A 551 32.63 25.70 25.63
CA SER A 551 31.65 24.68 25.26
C SER A 551 32.14 23.91 24.03
N PRO A 552 32.10 22.56 24.03
CA PRO A 552 32.46 21.76 22.86
C PRO A 552 31.34 21.74 21.80
N PHE A 553 30.19 22.37 22.07
CA PHE A 553 29.07 22.50 21.14
C PHE A 553 29.22 23.76 20.26
N ASP A 554 28.67 23.71 19.06
CA ASP A 554 28.70 24.85 18.13
C ASP A 554 27.80 26.00 18.58
N ILE A 555 26.72 25.67 19.28
CA ILE A 555 25.83 26.60 19.97
C ILE A 555 25.81 26.20 21.44
N GLU A 556 26.24 27.10 22.33
CA GLU A 556 26.25 26.83 23.77
C GLU A 556 24.81 26.67 24.29
N PRO A 557 24.44 25.50 24.86
CA PRO A 557 23.06 25.24 25.27
C PRO A 557 22.76 25.88 26.64
N ASP A 558 21.56 26.45 26.81
CA ASP A 558 21.06 26.89 28.12
C ASP A 558 20.70 25.67 28.98
N VAL A 559 21.68 25.18 29.75
CA VAL A 559 21.52 23.98 30.59
C VAL A 559 20.54 24.16 31.76
N ASP A 560 20.15 25.41 32.06
CA ASP A 560 19.22 25.76 33.14
C ASP A 560 17.91 26.35 32.60
N GLU A 561 17.60 26.15 31.32
CA GLU A 561 16.37 26.62 30.66
C GLU A 561 15.11 26.18 31.45
N PRO A 562 14.19 27.10 31.78
CA PRO A 562 12.91 26.77 32.40
C PRO A 562 11.99 26.04 31.41
N SER A 563 11.28 25.03 31.88
CA SER A 563 10.31 24.26 31.07
C SER A 563 8.90 24.38 31.64
N GLN A 564 7.88 23.93 30.89
CA GLN A 564 6.48 23.88 31.38
C GLN A 564 6.34 23.14 32.72
N PHE A 565 7.18 22.14 32.97
CA PHE A 565 7.20 21.37 34.22
C PHE A 565 8.19 21.92 35.26
N ARG A 566 9.09 22.81 34.86
CA ARG A 566 10.07 23.46 35.75
C ARG A 566 10.22 24.96 35.38
N PRO A 567 9.28 25.81 35.80
CA PRO A 567 9.27 27.22 35.43
C PRO A 567 10.36 28.05 36.14
N ARG A 568 11.00 27.51 37.19
CA ARG A 568 12.10 28.18 37.91
C ARG A 568 13.47 27.65 37.47
N ARG A 569 14.43 28.57 37.31
CA ARG A 569 15.87 28.28 37.14
C ARG A 569 16.44 27.75 38.46
N LEU A 570 17.32 26.74 38.41
CA LEU A 570 17.92 26.10 39.59
C LEU A 570 19.37 26.56 39.86
N GLY A 571 19.86 27.54 39.09
CA GLY A 571 21.24 28.04 39.22
C GLY A 571 22.28 27.03 38.74
N ALA A 572 21.87 26.07 37.89
CA ALA A 572 22.76 25.03 37.40
C ALA A 572 23.83 25.63 36.47
N LYS A 573 25.10 25.47 36.83
CA LYS A 573 26.22 25.83 35.95
C LYS A 573 26.75 24.59 35.23
N ALA A 574 27.04 24.74 33.94
CA ALA A 574 27.72 23.71 33.16
C ALA A 574 29.24 23.74 33.44
N THR A 575 29.81 22.57 33.67
CA THR A 575 31.25 22.32 33.55
C THR A 575 31.46 21.54 32.26
N TRP A 576 32.17 22.15 31.31
CA TRP A 576 32.42 21.57 29.99
C TRP A 576 33.59 20.58 30.02
N LEU A 577 33.47 19.51 29.22
CA LEU A 577 34.49 18.47 29.07
C LEU A 577 34.91 18.37 27.60
N LYS A 578 36.16 17.97 27.37
CA LYS A 578 36.59 17.51 26.05
C LYS A 578 35.73 16.30 25.64
N PRO A 579 35.20 16.26 24.39
CA PRO A 579 34.25 15.24 23.95
C PRO A 579 34.94 13.91 23.63
N LEU A 580 35.55 13.29 24.65
CA LEU A 580 36.36 12.06 24.53
C LEU A 580 35.72 10.84 25.20
N LEU A 581 34.61 11.01 25.91
CA LEU A 581 33.94 9.94 26.65
C LEU A 581 32.61 9.59 25.99
N VAL A 582 32.39 8.29 25.76
CA VAL A 582 31.15 7.74 25.22
C VAL A 582 30.42 6.95 26.30
N CYS A 583 29.11 7.16 26.41
CA CYS A 583 28.24 6.33 27.22
C CYS A 583 26.99 5.91 26.45
N GLU A 584 26.29 4.92 26.98
CA GLU A 584 24.98 4.51 26.47
C GLU A 584 23.87 5.05 27.36
N VAL A 585 22.83 5.57 26.73
CA VAL A 585 21.63 6.12 27.38
C VAL A 585 20.37 5.49 26.82
N GLU A 586 19.36 5.33 27.66
CA GLU A 586 18.00 4.93 27.28
C GLU A 586 17.05 6.10 27.49
N PHE A 587 16.17 6.36 26.52
CA PHE A 587 15.29 7.53 26.53
C PHE A 587 13.89 7.17 26.01
N ALA A 588 12.90 8.03 26.28
CA ALA A 588 11.51 7.80 25.89
C ALA A 588 11.23 8.25 24.45
N GLU A 589 11.66 9.47 24.10
CA GLU A 589 11.37 10.08 22.79
C GLU A 589 12.47 11.09 22.38
N ILE A 590 12.51 11.40 21.09
CA ILE A 590 13.28 12.52 20.51
C ILE A 590 12.27 13.57 20.07
N THR A 591 12.48 14.82 20.47
CA THR A 591 11.62 15.95 20.11
C THR A 591 11.85 16.43 18.68
N SER A 592 10.92 17.24 18.15
CA SER A 592 11.03 17.85 16.81
C SER A 592 12.25 18.76 16.62
N ASP A 593 12.85 19.25 17.71
CA ASP A 593 14.13 19.99 17.74
C ASP A 593 15.36 19.09 17.97
N GLY A 594 15.20 17.75 17.91
CA GLY A 594 16.30 16.78 17.95
C GLY A 594 16.84 16.46 19.35
N LYS A 595 16.10 16.74 20.43
CA LYS A 595 16.55 16.49 21.82
C LYS A 595 15.92 15.23 22.40
N VAL A 596 16.69 14.45 23.16
CA VAL A 596 16.20 13.28 23.90
C VAL A 596 15.45 13.70 25.16
N ARG A 597 14.30 13.07 25.42
CA ARG A 597 13.49 13.26 26.63
C ARG A 597 13.50 12.01 27.52
N GLN A 598 13.48 12.26 28.83
CA GLN A 598 13.48 11.23 29.88
C GLN A 598 14.68 10.26 29.79
N ALA A 599 15.86 10.78 29.43
CA ALA A 599 17.06 9.96 29.27
C ALA A 599 17.66 9.48 30.61
N SER A 600 18.13 8.24 30.64
CA SER A 600 18.78 7.56 31.78
C SER A 600 20.08 6.87 31.36
N PHE A 601 21.12 6.94 32.20
CA PHE A 601 22.42 6.33 31.94
C PHE A 601 22.38 4.80 32.10
N LYS A 602 23.04 4.06 31.20
CA LYS A 602 23.17 2.59 31.28
C LYS A 602 24.60 2.11 31.53
N GLY A 603 25.59 2.67 30.84
CA GLY A 603 26.99 2.26 31.00
C GLY A 603 27.98 3.08 30.16
N MET A 604 29.27 2.94 30.46
CA MET A 604 30.34 3.55 29.67
C MET A 604 30.67 2.66 28.45
N ARG A 605 31.04 3.25 27.31
CA ARG A 605 31.42 2.53 26.09
C ARG A 605 32.88 2.77 25.74
N THR A 606 33.78 2.15 26.51
CA THR A 606 35.25 2.27 26.32
C THR A 606 35.75 1.57 25.06
N ASP A 607 34.90 0.73 24.44
CA ASP A 607 35.15 0.05 23.17
C ASP A 607 34.88 0.92 21.94
N LYS A 608 34.33 2.14 22.11
CA LYS A 608 33.91 3.04 21.02
C LYS A 608 34.82 4.26 20.90
N ASP A 609 35.12 4.63 19.65
CA ASP A 609 35.73 5.92 19.34
C ASP A 609 34.63 7.01 19.37
N PRO A 610 34.80 8.11 20.13
CA PRO A 610 33.86 9.22 20.16
C PRO A 610 33.49 9.78 18.78
N LYS A 611 34.42 9.75 17.80
CA LYS A 611 34.17 10.27 16.45
C LYS A 611 33.14 9.46 15.68
N ASP A 612 32.94 8.19 16.03
CA ASP A 612 31.98 7.29 15.40
C ASP A 612 30.57 7.44 15.99
N VAL A 613 30.40 8.30 17.00
CA VAL A 613 29.13 8.51 17.70
C VAL A 613 28.27 9.52 16.95
N VAL A 614 27.49 8.99 16.02
CA VAL A 614 26.44 9.71 15.27
C VAL A 614 25.07 9.26 15.76
N MET A 615 24.05 10.08 15.50
CA MET A 615 22.67 9.68 15.76
C MET A 615 22.35 8.44 14.92
N GLU A 616 22.00 7.30 15.55
CA GLU A 616 21.48 6.16 14.79
C GLU A 616 20.09 6.57 14.27
N ILE A 617 19.97 6.64 12.96
CA ILE A 617 18.71 6.87 12.27
C ILE A 617 18.19 5.49 11.90
N GLU A 618 16.99 5.18 12.36
CA GLU A 618 16.29 3.96 11.96
C GLU A 618 16.08 4.05 10.45
N THR A 619 16.54 3.02 9.74
CA THR A 619 16.30 2.89 8.31
C THR A 619 14.98 2.15 8.14
N ASP A 620 14.17 2.53 7.17
CA ASP A 620 12.89 1.89 6.96
C ASP A 620 13.08 0.38 6.71
N THR A 621 12.43 -0.44 7.53
CA THR A 621 12.52 -1.90 7.45
C THR A 621 12.15 -2.40 6.06
N GLN A 622 11.14 -1.82 5.42
CA GLN A 622 10.63 -2.24 4.11
C GLN A 622 11.55 -1.78 2.97
N GLU A 623 12.23 -0.64 3.11
CA GLU A 623 13.30 -0.20 2.20
C GLU A 623 14.47 -1.19 2.18
N ILE A 624 14.90 -1.71 3.34
CA ILE A 624 16.03 -2.64 3.36
C ILE A 624 15.67 -4.02 2.85
N ILE A 625 14.50 -4.53 3.22
CA ILE A 625 14.08 -5.85 2.76
C ILE A 625 13.66 -5.83 1.28
N GLY A 626 13.11 -4.71 0.80
CA GLY A 626 12.76 -4.50 -0.61
C GLY A 626 13.98 -4.49 -1.53
N ASP A 627 15.06 -3.81 -1.14
CA ASP A 627 16.32 -3.76 -1.91
C ASP A 627 16.97 -5.15 -2.05
N ILE A 628 16.79 -5.99 -1.04
CA ILE A 628 17.39 -7.32 -0.93
C ILE A 628 16.74 -8.37 -1.85
N ASN A 629 15.46 -8.17 -2.20
CA ASN A 629 14.64 -9.12 -2.94
C ASN A 629 14.48 -8.78 -4.43
N SER A 630 15.25 -7.82 -4.96
CA SER A 630 15.27 -7.53 -6.40
C SER A 630 16.06 -8.62 -7.18
N PRO A 631 15.55 -9.14 -8.32
CA PRO A 631 16.17 -10.27 -9.03
C PRO A 631 17.50 -9.98 -9.76
N ASP A 632 18.01 -8.74 -9.74
CA ASP A 632 19.18 -8.31 -10.53
C ASP A 632 20.23 -7.57 -9.70
N ASP A 633 20.74 -8.16 -8.61
CA ASP A 633 22.02 -7.70 -8.04
C ASP A 633 22.93 -8.86 -7.60
N PRO A 634 23.84 -9.33 -8.47
CA PRO A 634 25.07 -9.96 -8.01
C PRO A 634 25.98 -8.85 -7.47
N LEU A 635 26.06 -8.78 -6.14
CA LEU A 635 26.98 -8.01 -5.31
C LEU A 635 28.15 -7.33 -6.07
N PRO A 636 28.32 -6.00 -6.03
CA PRO A 636 29.55 -5.37 -6.47
C PRO A 636 30.65 -5.62 -5.43
N ILE A 637 31.40 -6.71 -5.62
CA ILE A 637 32.81 -6.76 -5.23
C ILE A 637 33.50 -5.71 -6.09
N VAL A 638 34.14 -4.74 -5.45
CA VAL A 638 35.05 -3.81 -6.13
C VAL A 638 36.30 -4.59 -6.53
N PRO A 639 36.63 -4.64 -7.83
CA PRO A 639 38.02 -4.40 -8.17
C PRO A 639 38.16 -3.31 -9.24
N THR A 640 39.08 -2.40 -8.91
CA THR A 640 39.74 -1.43 -9.77
C THR A 640 40.11 -1.99 -11.15
N GLN A 641 39.70 -1.33 -12.24
CA GLN A 641 40.58 -0.64 -13.21
C GLN A 641 39.90 -0.36 -14.57
N LYS A 642 40.31 0.77 -15.15
CA LYS A 642 40.03 1.35 -16.47
C LYS A 642 39.88 0.33 -17.62
N ALA A 643 38.84 0.47 -18.44
CA ALA A 643 38.97 0.40 -19.91
C ALA A 643 37.73 0.95 -20.63
N ALA A 644 37.99 1.74 -21.67
CA ALA A 644 37.01 2.31 -22.58
C ALA A 644 36.53 1.29 -23.63
N ARG A 645 35.25 1.32 -24.02
CA ARG A 645 34.77 1.62 -25.40
C ARG A 645 33.32 1.21 -25.69
N LYS A 646 32.62 2.18 -26.28
CA LYS A 646 31.68 2.11 -27.43
C LYS A 646 30.32 1.43 -27.25
N SER A 647 29.32 2.30 -27.11
CA SER A 647 27.91 2.08 -27.42
C SER A 647 27.69 1.69 -28.89
N ARG A 648 26.77 0.74 -29.10
CA ARG A 648 26.03 0.55 -30.36
C ARG A 648 24.62 1.09 -30.18
N LYS A 649 24.20 1.93 -31.12
CA LYS A 649 22.92 2.63 -31.20
C LYS A 649 21.74 1.68 -31.43
N GLY A 650 20.65 1.91 -30.72
CA GLY A 650 19.27 1.68 -31.16
C GLY A 650 18.50 2.98 -30.92
N SER A 651 17.86 3.52 -31.95
CA SER A 651 17.27 4.87 -31.97
C SER A 651 15.83 4.89 -31.43
N VAL A 652 15.57 5.75 -30.44
CA VAL A 652 14.24 6.27 -30.12
C VAL A 652 14.29 7.79 -30.29
N LEU A 653 13.30 8.37 -30.97
CA LEU A 653 13.22 9.80 -31.28
C LEU A 653 13.21 10.65 -29.99
N GLN A 654 14.30 11.35 -29.70
CA GLN A 654 14.31 12.46 -28.74
C GLN A 654 14.20 13.79 -29.49
N SER A 655 13.14 14.54 -29.23
CA SER A 655 13.05 15.95 -29.63
C SER A 655 13.98 16.79 -28.76
N SER A 656 14.89 17.54 -29.38
CA SER A 656 15.86 18.41 -28.71
C SER A 656 15.24 19.74 -28.23
N LYS A 657 14.27 19.68 -27.31
CA LYS A 657 13.72 20.90 -26.67
C LYS A 657 14.56 21.26 -25.45
N LYS A 658 14.90 22.54 -25.29
CA LYS A 658 15.58 23.08 -24.10
C LYS A 658 14.63 24.02 -23.35
N PRO A 659 14.65 24.07 -22.00
CA PRO A 659 13.91 25.07 -21.23
C PRO A 659 14.30 26.49 -21.62
N ALA A 660 13.32 27.40 -21.59
CA ALA A 660 13.56 28.81 -21.89
C ALA A 660 14.40 29.49 -20.79
N GLU A 661 14.94 30.67 -21.11
CA GLU A 661 15.55 31.56 -20.11
C GLU A 661 14.48 32.26 -19.27
N ARG A 662 14.86 33.01 -18.22
CA ARG A 662 13.88 33.69 -17.38
C ARG A 662 13.21 34.83 -18.15
N LEU A 663 11.88 34.88 -18.12
CA LEU A 663 11.07 35.92 -18.75
C LEU A 663 11.19 37.28 -18.06
N ILE A 664 11.17 37.27 -16.72
CA ILE A 664 11.12 38.45 -15.86
C ILE A 664 12.40 38.49 -15.02
N THR A 665 13.31 39.40 -15.34
CA THR A 665 14.57 39.60 -14.60
C THR A 665 14.59 40.90 -13.81
N SER A 666 13.64 41.81 -14.03
CA SER A 666 13.56 43.06 -13.28
C SER A 666 12.93 42.89 -11.89
N THR A 667 13.19 43.85 -11.01
CA THR A 667 12.65 43.90 -9.64
C THR A 667 11.32 44.67 -9.53
N LYS A 668 10.73 45.09 -10.67
CA LYS A 668 9.49 45.88 -10.70
C LYS A 668 8.30 45.07 -10.19
N GLU A 669 7.31 45.74 -9.61
CA GLU A 669 6.05 45.13 -9.13
C GLU A 669 5.09 44.73 -10.25
N THR A 670 5.25 45.32 -11.44
CA THR A 670 4.42 45.05 -12.61
C THR A 670 5.27 45.11 -13.86
N GLU A 671 5.07 44.16 -14.77
CA GLU A 671 5.66 44.14 -16.09
C GLU A 671 4.64 43.80 -17.16
N GLU A 672 4.86 44.36 -18.35
CA GLU A 672 4.15 43.99 -19.56
C GLU A 672 5.11 43.20 -20.45
N VAL A 673 4.75 41.95 -20.73
CA VAL A 673 5.58 41.02 -21.51
C VAL A 673 4.81 40.56 -22.73
N LYS A 674 5.49 40.42 -23.87
CA LYS A 674 4.88 39.92 -25.11
C LYS A 674 5.21 38.44 -25.27
N VAL A 675 4.19 37.59 -25.20
CA VAL A 675 4.30 36.12 -25.31
C VAL A 675 3.32 35.63 -26.36
N ASP A 676 3.77 34.77 -27.28
CA ASP A 676 3.00 34.31 -28.46
C ASP A 676 2.34 35.45 -29.27
N GLY A 677 2.97 36.64 -29.27
CA GLY A 677 2.41 37.82 -29.95
C GLY A 677 1.41 38.63 -29.13
N HIS A 678 1.00 38.14 -27.95
CA HIS A 678 0.02 38.77 -27.06
C HIS A 678 0.70 39.52 -25.91
N LEU A 679 0.19 40.71 -25.58
CA LEU A 679 0.69 41.51 -24.47
C LEU A 679 0.02 41.04 -23.16
N LEU A 680 0.82 40.54 -22.22
CA LEU A 680 0.37 40.12 -20.89
C LEU A 680 0.85 41.11 -19.84
N LYS A 681 -0.08 41.61 -19.03
CA LYS A 681 0.22 42.47 -17.88
C LYS A 681 0.33 41.62 -16.61
N LEU A 682 1.54 41.45 -16.11
CA LEU A 682 1.85 40.65 -14.93
C LEU A 682 2.03 41.56 -13.72
N THR A 683 1.16 41.44 -12.72
CA THR A 683 1.11 42.33 -11.55
C THR A 683 1.42 41.60 -10.24
N HIS A 684 1.82 42.38 -9.23
CA HIS A 684 2.16 41.92 -7.87
C HIS A 684 3.33 40.93 -7.86
N LEU A 685 4.37 41.24 -8.63
CA LEU A 685 5.48 40.33 -8.90
C LEU A 685 6.28 39.97 -7.64
N ASN A 686 6.40 40.88 -6.66
CA ASN A 686 7.11 40.59 -5.42
C ASN A 686 6.24 39.90 -4.36
N LYS A 687 4.94 39.69 -4.63
CA LYS A 687 4.05 39.02 -3.68
C LYS A 687 4.54 37.60 -3.42
N LEU A 688 4.76 37.26 -2.16
CA LEU A 688 5.08 35.90 -1.74
C LEU A 688 3.86 35.01 -1.90
N TYR A 689 3.98 33.99 -2.75
CA TYR A 689 2.96 32.96 -2.92
C TYR A 689 3.24 31.76 -2.01
N TRP A 690 4.52 31.43 -1.78
CA TRP A 690 4.98 30.49 -0.74
C TRP A 690 5.90 31.24 0.23
N PRO A 691 5.36 31.79 1.34
CA PRO A 691 6.13 32.59 2.28
C PRO A 691 7.30 31.83 2.94
N GLU A 692 7.11 30.55 3.27
CA GLU A 692 8.10 29.68 3.92
C GLU A 692 9.33 29.46 3.04
N ASP A 693 9.10 29.30 1.74
CA ASP A 693 10.13 29.02 0.74
C ASP A 693 10.68 30.29 0.07
N LYS A 694 10.12 31.46 0.45
CA LYS A 694 10.43 32.77 -0.13
C LYS A 694 10.20 32.82 -1.65
N VAL A 695 9.22 32.05 -2.15
CA VAL A 695 8.88 32.01 -3.58
C VAL A 695 7.81 33.05 -3.88
N THR A 696 8.13 33.93 -4.84
CA THR A 696 7.26 35.03 -5.26
C THR A 696 6.40 34.67 -6.47
N LYS A 697 5.40 35.51 -6.75
CA LYS A 697 4.61 35.42 -7.99
C LYS A 697 5.48 35.55 -9.25
N ARG A 698 6.57 36.34 -9.20
CA ARG A 698 7.56 36.42 -10.27
C ARG A 698 8.23 35.06 -10.54
N ASP A 699 8.62 34.35 -9.49
CA ASP A 699 9.27 33.05 -9.61
C ASP A 699 8.33 32.03 -10.26
N MET A 700 7.04 32.05 -9.89
CA MET A 700 6.00 31.22 -10.52
C MET A 700 5.84 31.53 -12.02
N PHE A 701 5.81 32.81 -12.42
CA PHE A 701 5.73 33.18 -13.83
C PHE A 701 6.96 32.71 -14.62
N ASN A 702 8.15 32.93 -14.06
CA ASN A 702 9.39 32.46 -14.67
C ASN A 702 9.39 30.94 -14.81
N TYR A 703 8.98 30.20 -13.79
CA TYR A 703 8.86 28.75 -13.86
C TYR A 703 7.94 28.31 -15.00
N TYR A 704 6.71 28.85 -15.06
CA TYR A 704 5.75 28.45 -16.08
C TYR A 704 6.18 28.81 -17.50
N HIS A 705 6.85 29.96 -17.69
CA HIS A 705 7.49 30.30 -18.95
C HIS A 705 8.58 29.29 -19.34
N GLN A 706 9.47 28.97 -18.40
CA GLN A 706 10.61 28.08 -18.66
C GLN A 706 10.19 26.64 -18.97
N VAL A 707 9.08 26.17 -18.37
CA VAL A 707 8.55 24.81 -18.58
C VAL A 707 7.53 24.71 -19.73
N ALA A 708 7.03 25.84 -20.25
CA ALA A 708 6.01 25.86 -21.31
C ALA A 708 6.35 24.98 -22.54
N PRO A 709 7.58 24.92 -23.05
CA PRO A 709 7.92 24.05 -24.19
C PRO A 709 7.65 22.55 -23.97
N PHE A 710 7.62 22.14 -22.70
CA PHE A 710 7.38 20.78 -22.22
C PHE A 710 5.93 20.60 -21.75
N MET A 711 5.34 21.59 -21.06
CA MET A 711 4.01 21.49 -20.47
C MET A 711 2.86 21.69 -21.48
N VAL A 712 2.97 22.67 -22.38
CA VAL A 712 1.89 23.05 -23.33
C VAL A 712 1.41 21.87 -24.20
N PRO A 713 2.26 20.96 -24.71
CA PRO A 713 1.79 19.78 -25.43
C PRO A 713 0.75 18.93 -24.69
N TYR A 714 0.80 18.90 -23.36
CA TYR A 714 -0.16 18.16 -22.52
C TYR A 714 -1.41 18.97 -22.18
N LEU A 715 -1.44 20.27 -22.49
CA LEU A 715 -2.58 21.18 -22.25
C LEU A 715 -3.34 21.50 -23.54
N LYS A 716 -2.70 21.31 -24.70
CA LYS A 716 -3.23 21.68 -26.01
C LYS A 716 -4.55 20.97 -26.29
N ASP A 717 -5.52 21.75 -26.77
CA ASP A 717 -6.88 21.35 -27.14
C ASP A 717 -7.70 20.78 -25.97
N ARG A 718 -7.28 21.01 -24.71
CA ARG A 718 -7.96 20.50 -23.51
C ARG A 718 -8.67 21.61 -22.75
N PRO A 719 -9.94 21.39 -22.36
CA PRO A 719 -10.62 22.26 -21.40
C PRO A 719 -9.89 22.32 -20.05
N MET A 720 -9.79 23.52 -19.48
CA MET A 720 -9.07 23.79 -18.23
C MET A 720 -10.03 24.04 -17.06
N SER A 721 -9.74 23.44 -15.90
CA SER A 721 -10.40 23.78 -14.63
C SER A 721 -9.49 24.69 -13.79
N LEU A 722 -9.85 25.96 -13.64
CA LEU A 722 -8.97 26.96 -13.02
C LEU A 722 -9.18 26.97 -11.50
N ASN A 723 -8.25 26.40 -10.73
CA ASN A 723 -8.21 26.56 -9.28
C ASN A 723 -7.34 27.78 -8.94
N ARG A 724 -7.94 28.84 -8.37
CA ARG A 724 -7.29 30.14 -8.21
C ARG A 724 -6.95 30.39 -6.75
N PHE A 725 -5.73 30.88 -6.51
CA PHE A 725 -5.16 31.26 -5.20
C PHE A 725 -4.70 32.71 -5.21
N PRO A 726 -5.60 33.72 -5.30
CA PRO A 726 -5.20 35.13 -5.38
C PRO A 726 -4.32 35.56 -4.19
N GLY A 727 -4.54 34.95 -3.03
CA GLY A 727 -3.83 35.18 -1.78
C GLY A 727 -2.47 34.46 -1.62
N GLY A 728 -2.08 33.57 -2.53
CA GLY A 728 -1.01 32.59 -2.27
C GLY A 728 -1.52 31.36 -1.52
N ILE A 729 -0.63 30.46 -1.10
CA ILE A 729 -1.01 29.12 -0.60
C ILE A 729 -1.81 29.13 0.72
N HIS A 730 -1.72 30.20 1.50
CA HIS A 730 -2.47 30.37 2.76
C HIS A 730 -3.78 31.15 2.60
N GLY A 731 -4.04 31.68 1.41
CA GLY A 731 -5.29 32.38 1.10
C GLY A 731 -6.39 31.43 0.65
N GLU A 732 -7.64 31.92 0.66
CA GLU A 732 -8.76 31.17 0.11
C GLU A 732 -8.57 30.87 -1.38
N SER A 733 -8.99 29.67 -1.78
CA SER A 733 -9.00 29.24 -3.17
C SER A 733 -10.42 28.98 -3.67
N PHE A 734 -10.61 29.06 -4.98
CA PHE A 734 -11.88 28.74 -5.61
C PHE A 734 -11.70 28.22 -7.05
N TYR A 735 -12.61 27.35 -7.45
CA TYR A 735 -12.67 26.84 -8.82
C TYR A 735 -13.47 27.76 -9.73
N GLN A 736 -12.91 28.07 -10.88
CA GLN A 736 -13.57 28.78 -11.97
C GLN A 736 -13.55 27.91 -13.23
N LYS A 737 -14.71 27.34 -13.59
CA LYS A 737 -14.88 26.55 -14.81
C LYS A 737 -15.42 27.35 -15.99
N ASN A 738 -16.13 28.44 -15.71
CA ASN A 738 -16.67 29.33 -16.73
C ASN A 738 -15.81 30.61 -16.85
N VAL A 739 -15.26 30.85 -18.03
CA VAL A 739 -14.46 32.02 -18.38
C VAL A 739 -15.15 32.95 -19.39
N ARG A 740 -16.45 32.72 -19.68
CA ARG A 740 -17.27 33.62 -20.50
C ARG A 740 -17.12 35.07 -20.02
N ASP A 741 -16.89 35.97 -20.97
CA ASP A 741 -16.66 37.41 -20.77
C ASP A 741 -15.46 37.78 -19.88
N LYS A 742 -14.59 36.82 -19.56
CA LYS A 742 -13.40 37.02 -18.70
C LYS A 742 -12.10 36.66 -19.40
N ALA A 743 -12.13 35.68 -20.31
CA ALA A 743 -10.97 35.31 -21.10
C ALA A 743 -10.59 36.46 -22.07
N PRO A 744 -9.29 36.68 -22.33
CA PRO A 744 -8.85 37.59 -23.38
C PRO A 744 -9.38 37.14 -24.74
N GLU A 745 -9.65 38.08 -25.66
CA GLU A 745 -10.21 37.77 -26.99
C GLU A 745 -9.36 36.77 -27.80
N TRP A 746 -8.06 36.72 -27.54
CA TRP A 746 -7.13 35.81 -28.21
C TRP A 746 -7.09 34.40 -27.59
N ALA A 747 -7.65 34.22 -26.39
CA ALA A 747 -7.66 32.93 -25.72
C ALA A 747 -8.86 32.10 -26.18
N GLU A 748 -8.60 30.90 -26.67
CA GLU A 748 -9.65 30.01 -27.16
C GLU A 748 -10.46 29.38 -26.02
N THR A 749 -11.75 29.18 -26.27
CA THR A 749 -12.69 28.59 -25.30
C THR A 749 -13.56 27.51 -25.95
N MET A 750 -14.08 26.60 -25.14
CA MET A 750 -15.04 25.58 -25.55
C MET A 750 -16.36 25.74 -24.76
N PRO A 751 -17.50 25.94 -25.44
CA PRO A 751 -18.79 25.86 -24.79
C PRO A 751 -19.09 24.41 -24.39
N HIS A 752 -19.59 24.22 -23.18
CA HIS A 752 -19.96 22.92 -22.65
C HIS A 752 -21.18 23.06 -21.76
N THR A 753 -22.23 22.32 -22.09
CA THR A 753 -23.45 22.19 -21.29
C THR A 753 -23.32 20.94 -20.43
N ASN A 754 -23.36 21.08 -19.11
CA ASN A 754 -23.33 19.92 -18.21
C ASN A 754 -24.70 19.19 -18.20
N GLY A 755 -24.77 18.01 -17.57
CA GLY A 755 -26.00 17.22 -17.47
C GLY A 755 -27.17 17.90 -16.73
N GLU A 756 -26.96 19.08 -16.14
CA GLU A 756 -28.00 19.92 -15.51
C GLU A 756 -28.50 21.04 -16.44
N GLY A 757 -28.03 21.08 -17.70
CA GLY A 757 -28.40 22.11 -18.67
C GLY A 757 -27.69 23.46 -18.49
N VAL A 758 -26.61 23.53 -17.70
CA VAL A 758 -25.87 24.77 -17.44
C VAL A 758 -24.73 24.95 -18.44
N ASP A 759 -24.84 26.00 -19.26
CA ASP A 759 -23.81 26.39 -20.23
C ASP A 759 -22.58 27.03 -19.54
N LYS A 760 -21.40 26.51 -19.84
CA LYS A 760 -20.11 27.03 -19.36
C LYS A 760 -19.14 27.13 -20.53
N ASP A 761 -18.35 28.21 -20.58
CA ASP A 761 -17.23 28.29 -21.51
C ASP A 761 -15.93 27.96 -20.77
N TYR A 762 -15.30 26.86 -21.16
CA TYR A 762 -14.02 26.43 -20.60
C TYR A 762 -12.88 27.05 -21.39
N LEU A 763 -11.81 27.47 -20.70
CA LEU A 763 -10.58 27.92 -21.35
C LEU A 763 -9.82 26.73 -21.95
N LEU A 764 -9.18 26.91 -23.11
CA LEU A 764 -8.32 25.90 -23.73
C LEU A 764 -6.84 26.18 -23.50
N GLY A 765 -6.08 25.17 -23.08
CA GLY A 765 -4.65 25.30 -22.75
C GLY A 765 -3.70 25.31 -23.95
N ASN A 766 -4.02 26.04 -25.02
CA ASN A 766 -3.39 25.86 -26.34
C ASN A 766 -1.95 26.38 -26.49
N ASN A 767 -1.55 27.36 -25.67
CA ASN A 767 -0.28 28.07 -25.85
C ASN A 767 0.28 28.64 -24.54
N GLU A 768 1.50 29.16 -24.61
CA GLU A 768 2.22 29.70 -23.46
C GLU A 768 1.54 30.97 -22.93
N ALA A 769 1.05 31.83 -23.82
CA ALA A 769 0.32 33.03 -23.42
C ALA A 769 -0.89 32.69 -22.54
N THR A 770 -1.64 31.64 -22.89
CA THR A 770 -2.78 31.16 -22.10
C THR A 770 -2.35 30.58 -20.76
N LEU A 771 -1.24 29.83 -20.72
CA LEU A 771 -0.65 29.32 -19.48
C LEU A 771 -0.28 30.45 -18.52
N LEU A 772 0.44 31.46 -19.00
CA LEU A 772 0.84 32.62 -18.19
C LEU A 772 -0.35 33.49 -17.80
N TRP A 773 -1.39 33.57 -18.64
CA TRP A 773 -2.64 34.23 -18.27
C TRP A 773 -3.35 33.50 -17.13
N MET A 774 -3.46 32.17 -17.16
CA MET A 774 -3.99 31.38 -16.03
C MET A 774 -3.19 31.66 -14.76
N ALA A 775 -1.86 31.62 -14.83
CA ALA A 775 -0.98 31.94 -13.70
C ALA A 775 -1.22 33.37 -13.18
N SER A 776 -1.53 34.34 -14.07
CA SER A 776 -1.82 35.72 -13.68
C SER A 776 -3.08 35.87 -12.84
N LEU A 777 -4.08 35.03 -13.09
CA LEU A 777 -5.33 34.95 -12.33
C LEU A 777 -5.14 34.31 -10.94
N GLY A 778 -3.94 33.80 -10.64
CA GLY A 778 -3.61 33.10 -9.42
C GLY A 778 -3.74 31.58 -9.52
N CYS A 779 -3.82 31.01 -10.72
CA CYS A 779 -3.73 29.55 -10.85
C CYS A 779 -2.32 29.08 -10.53
N ILE A 780 -2.13 28.57 -9.30
CA ILE A 780 -0.88 27.93 -8.89
C ILE A 780 -0.77 26.57 -9.56
N GLU A 781 -1.86 25.79 -9.60
CA GLU A 781 -1.91 24.48 -10.26
C GLU A 781 -2.76 24.52 -11.53
N ILE A 782 -2.39 23.70 -12.51
CA ILE A 782 -2.95 23.66 -13.87
C ILE A 782 -3.65 22.32 -14.08
N ASN A 783 -4.96 22.33 -14.30
CA ASN A 783 -5.79 21.11 -14.30
C ASN A 783 -6.50 20.91 -15.66
N PRO A 784 -5.87 20.19 -16.62
CA PRO A 784 -6.48 19.88 -17.90
C PRO A 784 -7.45 18.69 -17.80
N TRP A 785 -8.44 18.64 -18.69
CA TRP A 785 -9.25 17.43 -18.93
C TRP A 785 -8.42 16.31 -19.57
N PHE A 786 -8.90 15.06 -19.47
CA PHE A 786 -8.19 13.91 -20.04
C PHE A 786 -8.52 13.70 -21.52
N SER A 787 -9.61 14.30 -22.00
CA SER A 787 -10.01 14.38 -23.41
C SER A 787 -9.70 15.75 -24.01
N ARG A 788 -9.69 15.80 -25.35
CA ARG A 788 -9.59 17.02 -26.13
C ARG A 788 -10.96 17.44 -26.64
N ILE A 789 -11.09 18.69 -27.07
CA ILE A 789 -12.32 19.20 -27.69
C ILE A 789 -12.76 18.42 -28.94
N THR A 790 -11.82 17.75 -29.62
CA THR A 790 -12.10 16.94 -30.81
C THR A 790 -12.76 15.60 -30.48
N SER A 791 -12.61 15.13 -29.25
CA SER A 791 -13.07 13.82 -28.79
C SER A 791 -13.44 13.89 -27.29
N PRO A 792 -14.44 14.70 -26.91
CA PRO A 792 -14.68 15.10 -25.52
C PRO A 792 -15.03 13.92 -24.59
N ASP A 793 -15.60 12.85 -25.13
CA ASP A 793 -15.98 11.64 -24.37
C ASP A 793 -14.92 10.53 -24.39
N ASN A 794 -13.84 10.73 -25.17
CA ASN A 794 -12.77 9.76 -25.34
C ASN A 794 -11.44 10.32 -24.82
N PRO A 795 -11.00 9.95 -23.61
CA PRO A 795 -9.75 10.43 -23.07
C PRO A 795 -8.53 9.92 -23.84
N ASP A 796 -7.48 10.75 -23.90
CA ASP A 796 -6.18 10.37 -24.47
C ASP A 796 -5.39 9.41 -23.57
N TYR A 797 -5.71 9.38 -22.28
CA TYR A 797 -5.03 8.57 -21.29
C TYR A 797 -5.96 8.17 -20.14
N CYS A 798 -5.66 7.00 -19.58
CA CYS A 798 -6.22 6.49 -18.34
C CYS A 798 -5.26 6.82 -17.19
N ILE A 799 -5.79 7.12 -16.00
CA ILE A 799 -5.01 7.47 -14.82
C ILE A 799 -5.33 6.52 -13.67
N ILE A 800 -4.29 6.08 -12.97
CA ILE A 800 -4.41 5.50 -11.64
C ILE A 800 -3.85 6.53 -10.66
N ASP A 801 -4.70 7.02 -9.76
CA ASP A 801 -4.37 8.03 -8.75
C ASP A 801 -4.24 7.36 -7.38
N LEU A 802 -3.03 7.41 -6.81
CA LEU A 802 -2.71 6.78 -5.53
C LEU A 802 -2.83 7.83 -4.43
N ASP A 803 -3.95 7.82 -3.70
CA ASP A 803 -4.33 8.84 -2.73
C ASP A 803 -4.16 8.35 -1.28
N PRO A 804 -3.01 8.62 -0.62
CA PRO A 804 -2.76 8.18 0.74
C PRO A 804 -3.57 8.97 1.77
N ASP A 805 -4.00 8.29 2.85
CA ASP A 805 -4.61 8.92 4.01
C ASP A 805 -3.55 9.17 5.10
N LYS A 806 -3.04 8.10 5.71
CA LYS A 806 -2.01 8.14 6.78
C LYS A 806 -0.71 7.45 6.39
N GLN A 807 -0.67 6.91 5.18
CA GLN A 807 0.45 6.17 4.62
C GLN A 807 1.66 7.07 4.47
N HIS A 808 2.84 6.50 4.72
CA HIS A 808 4.07 7.15 4.30
C HIS A 808 4.17 7.16 2.77
N PHE A 809 4.94 8.09 2.21
CA PHE A 809 5.06 8.18 0.75
C PHE A 809 5.70 6.93 0.15
N ASP A 810 6.52 6.20 0.91
CA ASP A 810 7.08 4.90 0.48
C ASP A 810 6.00 3.84 0.25
N GLN A 811 4.89 3.88 0.98
CA GLN A 811 3.73 3.02 0.69
C GLN A 811 3.04 3.46 -0.61
N VAL A 812 2.99 4.76 -0.92
CA VAL A 812 2.52 5.26 -2.23
C VAL A 812 3.42 4.73 -3.35
N VAL A 813 4.73 4.76 -3.15
CA VAL A 813 5.73 4.21 -4.08
C VAL A 813 5.56 2.70 -4.23
N GLN A 814 5.37 1.96 -3.14
CA GLN A 814 5.11 0.52 -3.16
C GLN A 814 3.85 0.21 -3.98
N ALA A 815 2.75 0.94 -3.76
CA ALA A 815 1.54 0.78 -4.57
C ALA A 815 1.78 1.15 -6.03
N ALA A 816 2.60 2.16 -6.32
CA ALA A 816 2.95 2.52 -7.68
C ALA A 816 3.78 1.44 -8.39
N GLN A 817 4.75 0.85 -7.70
CA GLN A 817 5.54 -0.28 -8.21
C GLN A 817 4.65 -1.50 -8.42
N GLU A 818 3.67 -1.74 -7.56
CA GLU A 818 2.74 -2.85 -7.73
C GLU A 818 1.80 -2.64 -8.93
N VAL A 819 1.31 -1.41 -9.13
CA VAL A 819 0.64 -1.03 -10.37
C VAL A 819 1.55 -1.27 -11.58
N LYS A 820 2.84 -0.91 -11.51
CA LYS A 820 3.81 -1.17 -12.58
C LYS A 820 3.93 -2.66 -12.91
N LYS A 821 4.12 -3.52 -11.90
CA LYS A 821 4.24 -4.98 -12.11
C LYS A 821 3.02 -5.54 -12.83
N VAL A 822 1.82 -5.14 -12.40
CA VAL A 822 0.58 -5.57 -13.03
C VAL A 822 0.52 -5.11 -14.49
N LEU A 823 0.88 -3.85 -14.78
CA LEU A 823 0.88 -3.30 -16.14
C LEU A 823 1.96 -3.92 -17.03
N ASP A 824 3.17 -4.14 -16.52
CA ASP A 824 4.28 -4.79 -17.23
C ASP A 824 3.92 -6.22 -17.63
N ALA A 825 3.29 -6.98 -16.72
CA ALA A 825 2.88 -8.35 -16.99
C ALA A 825 1.96 -8.44 -18.23
N ILE A 826 1.16 -7.40 -18.46
CA ILE A 826 0.19 -7.33 -19.57
C ILE A 826 0.66 -6.48 -20.75
N ASP A 827 1.96 -6.18 -20.83
CA ASP A 827 2.60 -5.34 -21.86
C ASP A 827 1.99 -3.93 -22.01
N VAL A 828 1.51 -3.34 -20.91
CA VAL A 828 0.93 -1.99 -20.93
C VAL A 828 1.99 -0.95 -20.57
N PRO A 829 2.30 0.00 -21.47
CA PRO A 829 3.17 1.13 -21.12
C PRO A 829 2.51 2.02 -20.07
N SER A 830 3.30 2.44 -19.09
CA SER A 830 2.87 3.30 -18.01
C SER A 830 3.90 4.37 -17.71
N TYR A 831 3.44 5.57 -17.36
CA TYR A 831 4.28 6.74 -17.13
C TYR A 831 3.95 7.35 -15.76
N PRO A 832 4.84 7.23 -14.77
CA PRO A 832 4.59 7.72 -13.42
C PRO A 832 4.99 9.19 -13.28
N LYS A 833 4.27 9.91 -12.44
CA LYS A 833 4.66 11.22 -11.93
C LYS A 833 4.28 11.37 -10.47
N THR A 834 5.07 12.14 -9.72
CA THR A 834 4.61 12.59 -8.41
C THR A 834 3.39 13.49 -8.59
N SER A 835 2.42 13.45 -7.68
CA SER A 835 1.33 14.42 -7.71
C SER A 835 1.83 15.83 -7.36
N GLY A 836 2.97 15.92 -6.65
CA GLY A 836 3.45 17.14 -6.01
C GLY A 836 2.67 17.50 -4.73
N SER A 837 1.72 16.68 -4.28
CA SER A 837 0.99 16.86 -3.02
C SER A 837 1.30 15.74 -2.04
N THR A 838 0.56 14.63 -2.12
CA THR A 838 0.63 13.51 -1.16
C THR A 838 0.73 12.18 -1.88
N GLY A 839 0.13 12.05 -3.06
CA GLY A 839 0.07 10.80 -3.84
C GLY A 839 0.91 10.75 -5.12
N MET A 840 0.77 9.68 -5.90
CA MET A 840 1.38 9.54 -7.22
C MET A 840 0.32 9.27 -8.28
N HIS A 841 0.57 9.73 -9.52
CA HIS A 841 -0.30 9.42 -10.65
C HIS A 841 0.44 8.59 -11.67
N ILE A 842 -0.22 7.57 -12.21
CA ILE A 842 0.32 6.68 -13.24
C ILE A 842 -0.57 6.81 -14.46
N TYR A 843 0.03 7.23 -15.58
CA TYR A 843 -0.69 7.49 -16.83
C TYR A 843 -0.48 6.34 -17.81
N ILE A 844 -1.56 5.94 -18.46
CA ILE A 844 -1.59 4.88 -19.46
C ILE A 844 -2.17 5.47 -20.75
N PRO A 845 -1.44 5.46 -21.88
CA PRO A 845 -1.92 6.07 -23.12
C PRO A 845 -3.08 5.27 -23.73
N LEU A 846 -4.15 5.97 -24.11
CA LEU A 846 -5.35 5.43 -24.76
C LEU A 846 -5.56 5.97 -26.18
N GLY A 847 -4.92 7.09 -26.52
CA GLY A 847 -4.97 7.65 -27.88
C GLY A 847 -6.38 8.05 -28.35
N ALA A 848 -7.27 8.44 -27.43
CA ALA A 848 -8.66 8.83 -27.70
C ALA A 848 -9.53 7.74 -28.36
N GLN A 849 -9.17 6.47 -28.22
CA GLN A 849 -9.88 5.35 -28.85
C GLN A 849 -11.05 4.81 -28.01
N TYR A 850 -11.05 5.07 -26.70
CA TYR A 850 -11.97 4.45 -25.75
C TYR A 850 -12.78 5.50 -25.01
N THR A 851 -13.97 5.13 -24.54
CA THR A 851 -14.81 6.01 -23.72
C THR A 851 -14.27 6.13 -22.30
N TYR A 852 -14.69 7.17 -21.57
CA TYR A 852 -14.39 7.30 -20.14
C TYR A 852 -14.80 6.08 -19.32
N ASP A 853 -15.94 5.45 -19.61
CA ASP A 853 -16.40 4.25 -18.89
C ASP A 853 -15.46 3.06 -19.12
N GLN A 854 -14.99 2.86 -20.35
CA GLN A 854 -14.00 1.84 -20.67
C GLN A 854 -12.67 2.11 -19.97
N SER A 855 -12.21 3.36 -19.96
CA SER A 855 -11.01 3.78 -19.24
C SER A 855 -11.13 3.52 -17.74
N GLN A 856 -12.27 3.85 -17.13
CA GLN A 856 -12.51 3.66 -15.71
C GLN A 856 -12.60 2.18 -15.33
N LEU A 857 -13.28 1.38 -16.16
CA LEU A 857 -13.37 -0.06 -15.95
C LEU A 857 -12.00 -0.72 -16.03
N PHE A 858 -11.17 -0.32 -16.99
CA PHE A 858 -9.80 -0.79 -17.10
C PHE A 858 -8.98 -0.42 -15.87
N ALA A 859 -9.00 0.84 -15.43
CA ALA A 859 -8.34 1.27 -14.20
C ALA A 859 -8.79 0.45 -12.98
N ASN A 860 -10.11 0.20 -12.85
CA ASN A 860 -10.70 -0.60 -11.77
C ASN A 860 -10.15 -2.04 -11.76
N ILE A 861 -9.99 -2.67 -12.92
CA ILE A 861 -9.40 -4.02 -13.03
C ILE A 861 -7.97 -4.00 -12.48
N ILE A 862 -7.15 -3.03 -12.91
CA ILE A 862 -5.76 -2.93 -12.46
C ILE A 862 -5.67 -2.70 -10.96
N VAL A 863 -6.41 -1.73 -10.41
CA VAL A 863 -6.33 -1.43 -8.97
C VAL A 863 -6.92 -2.53 -8.09
N LYS A 864 -7.84 -3.36 -8.60
CA LYS A 864 -8.30 -4.57 -7.89
C LYS A 864 -7.22 -5.65 -7.82
N LEU A 865 -6.48 -5.86 -8.90
CA LEU A 865 -5.34 -6.78 -8.91
C LEU A 865 -4.24 -6.31 -7.95
N VAL A 866 -4.01 -4.99 -7.90
CA VAL A 866 -3.06 -4.39 -6.96
C VAL A 866 -3.55 -4.49 -5.53
N GLU A 867 -4.80 -4.12 -5.24
CA GLU A 867 -5.35 -4.20 -3.87
C GLU A 867 -5.37 -5.63 -3.35
N LYS A 868 -5.62 -6.64 -4.20
CA LYS A 868 -5.49 -8.05 -3.82
C LYS A 868 -4.05 -8.45 -3.45
N GLN A 869 -3.05 -7.81 -4.05
CA GLN A 869 -1.63 -8.09 -3.78
C GLN A 869 -1.09 -7.33 -2.56
N ILE A 870 -1.62 -6.14 -2.27
CA ILE A 870 -1.21 -5.30 -1.14
C ILE A 870 -2.43 -4.79 -0.32
N PRO A 871 -3.32 -5.67 0.17
CA PRO A 871 -4.58 -5.26 0.80
C PRO A 871 -4.37 -4.61 2.16
N ASP A 872 -3.21 -4.78 2.79
CA ASP A 872 -2.95 -4.35 4.16
C ASP A 872 -3.04 -2.83 4.33
N PHE A 873 -2.52 -2.09 3.35
CA PHE A 873 -2.49 -0.62 3.39
C PHE A 873 -3.16 0.03 2.18
N THR A 874 -3.72 -0.73 1.25
CA THR A 874 -4.50 -0.20 0.12
C THR A 874 -5.98 -0.55 0.24
N THR A 875 -6.83 0.28 -0.35
CA THR A 875 -8.27 0.07 -0.38
C THR A 875 -8.87 0.67 -1.63
N LEU A 876 -10.03 0.15 -2.00
CA LEU A 876 -10.89 0.69 -3.04
C LEU A 876 -12.13 1.40 -2.45
N GLU A 877 -12.17 1.54 -1.12
CA GLU A 877 -13.18 2.32 -0.40
C GLU A 877 -12.94 3.83 -0.60
N ARG A 878 -13.96 4.52 -1.13
CA ARG A 878 -13.87 5.94 -1.45
C ARG A 878 -13.98 6.83 -0.22
N MET A 879 -14.85 6.52 0.74
CA MET A 879 -15.10 7.40 1.89
C MET A 879 -13.96 7.27 2.92
N ILE A 880 -13.27 8.38 3.21
CA ILE A 880 -12.12 8.41 4.15
C ILE A 880 -12.44 7.75 5.50
N SER A 881 -13.63 7.99 6.05
CA SER A 881 -14.09 7.38 7.31
C SER A 881 -14.12 5.85 7.27
N ASN A 882 -14.34 5.27 6.09
CA ASN A 882 -14.51 3.83 5.88
C ASN A 882 -13.22 3.17 5.36
N ARG A 883 -12.23 3.97 4.93
CA ARG A 883 -10.91 3.48 4.49
C ARG A 883 -10.13 2.80 5.62
N LYS A 884 -10.52 2.98 6.88
CA LYS A 884 -9.84 2.45 8.08
C LYS A 884 -8.35 2.79 8.10
N GLY A 885 -8.01 3.99 7.61
CA GLY A 885 -6.63 4.47 7.51
C GLY A 885 -5.81 3.87 6.38
N LYS A 886 -6.42 3.18 5.38
CA LYS A 886 -5.77 2.64 4.17
C LYS A 886 -5.74 3.67 3.02
N MET A 887 -4.76 3.56 2.14
CA MET A 887 -4.59 4.38 0.94
C MET A 887 -5.60 4.00 -0.12
N TYR A 888 -6.25 5.00 -0.70
CA TYR A 888 -7.22 4.79 -1.76
C TYR A 888 -6.53 4.67 -3.13
N LEU A 889 -6.77 3.58 -3.83
CA LEU A 889 -6.39 3.44 -5.24
C LEU A 889 -7.53 4.00 -6.10
N ASP A 890 -7.47 5.30 -6.38
CA ASP A 890 -8.52 6.04 -7.07
C ASP A 890 -8.48 5.77 -8.59
N PHE A 891 -9.48 5.02 -9.03
CA PHE A 891 -9.78 4.77 -10.45
C PHE A 891 -10.92 5.67 -10.96
N LEU A 892 -11.67 6.35 -10.08
CA LEU A 892 -12.83 7.17 -10.40
C LEU A 892 -12.46 8.56 -10.96
N GLN A 893 -11.18 8.93 -10.92
CA GLN A 893 -10.68 10.11 -11.64
C GLN A 893 -10.95 10.02 -13.15
N ASN A 894 -11.07 8.82 -13.71
CA ASN A 894 -11.38 8.59 -15.12
C ASN A 894 -12.85 8.88 -15.43
N ARG A 895 -13.23 10.16 -15.42
CA ARG A 895 -14.57 10.65 -15.77
C ARG A 895 -14.51 12.05 -16.39
N PRO A 896 -15.53 12.47 -17.14
CA PRO A 896 -15.60 13.82 -17.70
C PRO A 896 -15.47 14.91 -16.63
N GLY A 897 -14.65 15.93 -16.91
CA GLY A 897 -14.50 17.10 -16.04
C GLY A 897 -13.84 16.87 -14.67
N ALA A 898 -13.23 15.69 -14.45
CA ALA A 898 -12.37 15.44 -13.30
C ALA A 898 -11.20 16.42 -13.23
N THR A 899 -10.76 16.76 -12.02
CA THR A 899 -9.71 17.75 -11.78
C THR A 899 -8.47 17.08 -11.24
N ILE A 900 -7.42 16.98 -12.07
CA ILE A 900 -6.10 16.48 -11.66
C ILE A 900 -5.01 17.47 -12.08
N ALA A 901 -3.99 17.65 -11.24
CA ALA A 901 -2.85 18.48 -11.60
C ALA A 901 -2.11 17.87 -12.80
N GLY A 902 -1.95 18.66 -13.85
CA GLY A 902 -1.22 18.30 -15.06
C GLY A 902 0.26 18.10 -14.79
N VAL A 903 0.93 17.46 -15.74
CA VAL A 903 2.38 17.26 -15.69
C VAL A 903 3.11 18.61 -15.65
N TYR A 904 4.17 18.70 -14.84
CA TYR A 904 4.94 19.93 -14.57
C TYR A 904 4.16 21.06 -13.87
N SER A 905 2.95 20.82 -13.39
CA SER A 905 2.22 21.81 -12.61
C SER A 905 2.87 22.03 -11.24
N LEU A 906 3.03 23.29 -10.82
CA LEU A 906 3.29 23.63 -9.41
C LEU A 906 2.08 23.26 -8.56
N ARG A 907 2.33 23.00 -7.27
CA ARG A 907 1.29 22.67 -6.29
C ARG A 907 1.24 23.73 -5.16
N PRO A 908 0.05 24.05 -4.64
CA PRO A 908 -0.14 25.01 -3.55
C PRO A 908 0.21 24.37 -2.20
N LYS A 909 1.46 23.89 -2.06
CA LYS A 909 1.99 23.23 -0.87
C LYS A 909 3.35 23.84 -0.48
N PRO A 910 3.72 23.85 0.81
CA PRO A 910 5.06 24.24 1.24
C PRO A 910 6.14 23.45 0.48
N GLY A 911 7.19 24.15 0.04
CA GLY A 911 8.23 23.65 -0.85
C GLY A 911 8.04 24.06 -2.31
N ALA A 912 6.92 24.67 -2.69
CA ALA A 912 6.55 24.96 -4.09
C ALA A 912 6.79 23.73 -4.98
N THR A 913 6.25 22.59 -4.54
CA THR A 913 6.44 21.28 -5.15
C THR A 913 5.85 21.21 -6.55
N VAL A 914 6.40 20.32 -7.37
CA VAL A 914 6.00 20.13 -8.77
C VAL A 914 5.43 18.73 -8.97
N SER A 915 4.35 18.62 -9.76
CA SER A 915 3.89 17.33 -10.27
C SER A 915 4.85 16.83 -11.36
N MET A 916 5.90 16.13 -10.94
CA MET A 916 7.08 15.89 -11.76
C MET A 916 7.09 14.47 -12.34
N PRO A 917 7.29 14.30 -13.66
CA PRO A 917 7.63 13.03 -14.27
C PRO A 917 8.89 12.41 -13.68
N VAL A 918 8.80 11.12 -13.41
CA VAL A 918 9.91 10.30 -12.93
C VAL A 918 10.02 9.06 -13.80
N THR A 919 11.23 8.52 -13.91
CA THR A 919 11.45 7.20 -14.48
C THR A 919 11.01 6.13 -13.48
N TRP A 920 10.70 4.92 -13.94
CA TRP A 920 10.30 3.85 -13.02
C TRP A 920 11.45 3.41 -12.09
N GLU A 921 12.70 3.59 -12.52
CA GLU A 921 13.91 3.39 -11.72
C GLU A 921 14.03 4.39 -10.55
N GLU A 922 13.36 5.55 -10.66
CA GLU A 922 13.26 6.55 -9.60
C GLU A 922 12.05 6.33 -8.68
N VAL A 923 11.07 5.51 -9.07
CA VAL A 923 9.91 5.14 -8.23
C VAL A 923 10.34 4.04 -7.27
N LYS A 924 11.12 4.41 -6.25
CA LYS A 924 11.65 3.52 -5.19
C LYS A 924 11.62 4.20 -3.81
N PRO A 925 11.67 3.45 -2.70
CA PRO A 925 11.60 4.04 -1.37
C PRO A 925 12.66 5.14 -1.17
N GLY A 926 12.29 6.21 -0.47
CA GLY A 926 13.07 7.43 -0.32
C GLY A 926 12.77 8.52 -1.36
N LEU A 927 11.99 8.24 -2.42
CA LEU A 927 11.41 9.28 -3.27
C LEU A 927 10.50 10.17 -2.41
N THR A 928 10.62 11.49 -2.49
CA THR A 928 9.73 12.40 -1.76
C THR A 928 9.16 13.49 -2.66
N MET A 929 8.04 14.08 -2.25
CA MET A 929 7.46 15.23 -2.95
C MET A 929 8.40 16.44 -3.02
N ARG A 930 9.27 16.60 -2.03
CA ARG A 930 10.20 17.72 -1.92
C ARG A 930 11.45 17.53 -2.77
N ASP A 931 11.62 16.37 -3.38
CA ASP A 931 12.70 16.16 -4.35
C ASP A 931 12.48 16.97 -5.62
N PHE A 932 11.23 17.40 -5.89
CA PHE A 932 10.88 18.19 -7.05
C PHE A 932 10.16 19.47 -6.66
N THR A 933 10.89 20.58 -6.70
CA THR A 933 10.41 21.91 -6.33
C THR A 933 10.65 22.88 -7.47
N ILE A 934 10.04 24.07 -7.37
CA ILE A 934 10.30 25.18 -8.30
C ILE A 934 11.80 25.50 -8.44
N HIS A 935 12.62 25.20 -7.42
CA HIS A 935 14.04 25.53 -7.39
C HIS A 935 14.93 24.60 -8.21
N ASN A 936 14.55 23.33 -8.37
CA ASN A 936 15.37 22.32 -9.05
C ASN A 936 14.73 21.72 -10.30
N ALA A 937 13.42 21.90 -10.48
CA ALA A 937 12.66 21.29 -11.56
C ALA A 937 13.19 21.66 -12.96
N ILE A 938 13.58 22.92 -13.19
CA ILE A 938 14.11 23.35 -14.50
C ILE A 938 15.46 22.71 -14.79
N ASP A 939 16.34 22.61 -13.80
CA ASP A 939 17.65 21.97 -13.98
C ASP A 939 17.51 20.47 -14.26
N ARG A 940 16.59 19.81 -13.57
CA ARG A 940 16.22 18.42 -13.87
C ARG A 940 15.74 18.28 -15.31
N ILE A 941 14.81 19.13 -15.77
CA ILE A 941 14.29 19.04 -17.15
C ILE A 941 15.41 19.29 -18.19
N ARG A 942 16.41 20.12 -17.88
CA ARG A 942 17.59 20.29 -18.74
C ARG A 942 18.42 19.00 -18.84
N GLU A 943 18.52 18.25 -17.74
CA GLU A 943 19.28 17.02 -17.67
C GLU A 943 18.54 15.84 -18.32
N THR A 944 17.25 15.66 -17.99
CA THR A 944 16.49 14.46 -18.36
C THR A 944 15.63 14.64 -19.61
N GLY A 945 15.31 15.87 -19.99
CA GLY A 945 14.34 16.16 -21.05
C GLY A 945 12.89 15.85 -20.63
N ASP A 946 12.06 15.49 -21.61
CA ASP A 946 10.65 15.14 -21.38
C ASP A 946 10.45 13.63 -21.20
N LEU A 947 10.46 13.18 -19.95
CA LEU A 947 10.21 11.79 -19.57
C LEU A 947 8.77 11.33 -19.82
N PHE A 948 7.83 12.24 -20.07
CA PHE A 948 6.39 11.95 -20.11
C PHE A 948 5.83 11.84 -21.54
N THR A 949 6.67 12.06 -22.56
CA THR A 949 6.27 12.11 -23.98
C THR A 949 5.47 10.91 -24.46
N GLY A 950 5.75 9.72 -23.93
CA GLY A 950 5.06 8.49 -24.32
C GLY A 950 3.56 8.48 -24.00
N VAL A 951 3.09 9.31 -23.06
CA VAL A 951 1.66 9.48 -22.76
C VAL A 951 0.88 10.06 -23.95
N LEU A 952 1.54 10.83 -24.83
CA LEU A 952 0.93 11.40 -26.03
C LEU A 952 1.07 10.49 -27.27
N GLY A 953 1.57 9.26 -27.09
CA GLY A 953 1.85 8.31 -28.17
C GLY A 953 0.61 7.53 -28.65
N GLU A 954 0.87 6.47 -29.42
CA GLU A 954 -0.16 5.52 -29.85
C GLU A 954 -0.67 4.75 -28.63
N GLY A 955 -1.97 4.88 -28.33
CA GLY A 955 -2.59 4.24 -27.18
C GLY A 955 -2.52 2.72 -27.21
N ILE A 956 -2.79 2.09 -26.07
CA ILE A 956 -2.82 0.62 -25.96
C ILE A 956 -3.99 0.01 -26.73
N ASP A 957 -3.86 -1.26 -27.16
CA ASP A 957 -4.98 -2.07 -27.62
C ASP A 957 -5.63 -2.77 -26.42
N LEU A 958 -6.73 -2.19 -25.93
CA LEU A 958 -7.43 -2.65 -24.73
C LEU A 958 -7.92 -4.10 -24.85
N ALA A 959 -8.34 -4.55 -26.04
CA ALA A 959 -8.83 -5.92 -26.23
C ALA A 959 -7.68 -6.94 -26.13
N LYS A 960 -6.52 -6.62 -26.71
CA LYS A 960 -5.31 -7.44 -26.59
C LYS A 960 -4.80 -7.48 -25.16
N THR A 961 -4.74 -6.32 -24.49
CA THR A 961 -4.31 -6.20 -23.10
C THR A 961 -5.20 -7.03 -22.15
N LEU A 962 -6.53 -6.95 -22.29
CA LEU A 962 -7.45 -7.70 -21.44
C LEU A 962 -7.32 -9.21 -21.61
N LYS A 963 -7.15 -9.69 -22.86
CA LYS A 963 -6.88 -11.12 -23.11
C LYS A 963 -5.57 -11.59 -22.44
N LYS A 964 -4.52 -10.76 -22.48
CA LYS A 964 -3.26 -11.08 -21.82
C LYS A 964 -3.43 -11.09 -20.29
N ALA A 965 -4.14 -10.11 -19.73
CA ALA A 965 -4.44 -10.06 -18.31
C ALA A 965 -5.19 -11.31 -17.83
N GLN A 966 -6.21 -11.75 -18.57
CA GLN A 966 -6.91 -13.01 -18.29
C GLN A 966 -5.97 -14.21 -18.32
N SER A 967 -5.02 -14.29 -19.25
CA SER A 967 -4.09 -15.44 -19.31
C SER A 967 -3.09 -15.51 -18.15
N ILE A 968 -2.83 -14.39 -17.47
CA ILE A 968 -1.83 -14.29 -16.40
C ILE A 968 -2.47 -14.33 -15.01
N PHE A 969 -3.64 -13.70 -14.86
CA PHE A 969 -4.26 -13.44 -13.56
C PHE A 969 -5.60 -14.16 -13.33
N ASN A 970 -6.12 -14.95 -14.29
CA ASN A 970 -7.31 -15.80 -14.06
C ASN A 970 -7.00 -17.06 -13.26
#